data_AF-A0A5C6S360-F1
#
_entry.id   AF-A0A5C6S360-F1
#
_cell.length_a   1.000
_cell.length_b   1.000
_cell.length_c   1.000
_cell.angle_alpha   90.00
_cell.angle_beta   90.00
_cell.angle_gamma   90.00
#
_symmetry.space_group_name_H-M   'P 1'
#
loop_
_entity.id
_entity.type
_entity.pdbx_description
1 polymer ?
#
loop_
_entity_poly.entity_id
_entity_poly.type
_entity_poly.pdbx_seq_one_letter_code
_entity_poly.pdbx_strand_id
1 'polypeptide(L)'
;MKFSITFLLGLIALSFAQAQSYWADVSEQRVYLPAAAEVDIRASEYRTLSLDFSALKQALQAAPAEYTAAAQASQVAVYLPMPEGQLEAFEVVETHNMHPNLAARYPQIRTYAGRSLERPHVSARFEVTPLGFTAGIFTPNGRVYVEPYATQQTRYHIAYYKKHLQIENLPERSCGYDDFVAEELNEEAQRMNDEQLEIMFRSAPTVPLRTYRLALACTGEFAQGKGGTLEGVLSAYNQALNRINEIFQTEVAVRMQLIENNDELINLDPGTDPFNNASTGTALLGQNQEYLNSVIGLNSYDIGHIFTGPCTDVGGVVSGTVCTPGKGRGVTCHYSSNPVFIAEEVMSHEIAHQFSVGHSWANCPGILEQLSSSNAYEPGSGSTIMSYAGACGNQNIVFNSNEYYNIGSLEDYIFYARQGTGSTCGTEAPTMNHEPEIQMPYEDGFFIPIETPFVLEATATDEDGDNLTYIWEQFDLGPVTPIGQPTGNAPLFRSFPPSPNGNKRTFPALNKIISNTFDATEVLPSYARDLTFQFVVRDNNPENGASVWQPVAFKSDATAGPFRVLTANENGTVWAGGSHREVNWDVANTTNPRVNCQYVDILLSVDGGFTYPYTLLAGTPNDGSAMVDVPNVATDDARIRVQASGNIFFDINDIDFVIEEAAEPGYAMSVTPVALPLVCLPSDPLSIEISTTAFLGFDSTLQLSLIGGLPEGSTATFASDTLTAGNSTTLTLDIQPNEGRDTLDFFVQAIVPGVDTSLRELRVITLSSDFSELALLEPADGTGGIVFSTDFSWNAVPSAETYDIEIATSPSFAPETILETSSGLAVAEYSPDELFEPSTLYFWRVRPQNDCGPGEFLPPFAFRTNTVDCINNEPADLPVNLSNNPSVRESKIFVTQEGTISDINIDNVEISYSPISVLQVSIISPEGTEVLLFDQSCLNTGLMRASFDDEAPNPISCPPINTLPVRPEEELSAFIGENTFGEWTLRVRVVNPGFGGGSLKEWGLEFCAAVTATAPVMITNEVIGVPPGQGNTITTDFLEVQDDVSAPEDLKYILISTPANGQLFRNGVALGVGDFFTQQTINAFNLTYVHDGSDTDADGFTFLVEDEEGGWIPTQTFSIEIDENATVSTADLSLEQTIQVFPNPARDEVQVSFGQLLQGRATLELRSLQGALLMQKEADGLTGAHTLRVSSLPKGIYLLQVRTAAGTVTRRLAVQ
;
A
#
# COMPACT_ATOMS: atom_id res chain seq x y z
N MET A 1 29.30 -7.98 64.64
CA MET A 1 30.38 -6.98 64.86
C MET A 1 29.87 -5.67 64.24
N LYS A 2 29.95 -4.47 64.84
CA LYS A 2 31.16 -3.62 65.05
C LYS A 2 31.99 -3.53 63.74
N PHE A 3 32.21 -2.38 63.09
CA PHE A 3 32.00 -0.95 63.41
C PHE A 3 31.55 -0.16 62.14
N SER A 4 31.28 1.16 62.10
CA SER A 4 30.45 2.09 62.93
C SER A 4 30.81 3.57 62.63
N ILE A 5 29.81 4.48 62.52
CA ILE A 5 29.93 5.98 62.62
C ILE A 5 30.58 6.65 61.37
N THR A 6 30.17 7.79 60.79
CA THR A 6 29.41 9.00 61.24
C THR A 6 28.29 9.35 60.20
N PHE A 7 27.81 10.57 59.81
CA PHE A 7 28.13 11.98 60.13
C PHE A 7 26.90 12.95 60.11
N LEU A 8 26.43 13.33 61.31
CA LEU A 8 25.82 14.63 61.71
C LEU A 8 24.54 15.20 61.02
N LEU A 9 23.88 16.10 61.77
CA LEU A 9 22.60 16.76 61.52
C LEU A 9 22.57 17.65 60.26
N GLY A 10 21.42 17.66 59.58
CA GLY A 10 20.94 18.71 58.67
C GLY A 10 19.45 18.98 58.90
N LEU A 11 18.98 20.16 58.50
CA LEU A 11 17.56 20.57 58.58
C LEU A 11 16.70 19.66 57.65
N ILE A 12 15.39 19.48 57.87
CA ILE A 12 14.33 20.45 57.51
C ILE A 12 13.06 20.21 58.36
N ALA A 13 12.31 21.27 58.62
CA ALA A 13 10.97 21.16 59.19
C ALA A 13 10.00 20.60 58.14
N LEU A 14 9.34 19.49 58.46
CA LEU A 14 8.27 18.93 57.63
C LEU A 14 7.02 19.84 57.68
N SER A 15 7.05 20.87 56.85
CA SER A 15 5.87 21.66 56.49
C SER A 15 4.92 20.76 55.70
N PHE A 16 3.94 20.17 56.37
CA PHE A 16 2.78 19.57 55.70
C PHE A 16 2.01 20.70 55.01
N ALA A 17 2.27 20.90 53.72
CA ALA A 17 1.44 21.74 52.87
C ALA A 17 0.06 21.08 52.76
N GLN A 18 -0.95 21.66 53.40
CA GLN A 18 -2.33 21.26 53.15
C GLN A 18 -2.70 21.74 51.73
N ALA A 19 -3.28 20.86 50.91
CA ALA A 19 -3.80 21.23 49.61
C ALA A 19 -4.80 22.39 49.76
N GLN A 20 -4.47 23.54 49.17
CA GLN A 20 -5.21 24.77 49.38
C GLN A 20 -6.29 24.89 48.29
N SER A 21 -7.48 24.35 48.55
CA SER A 21 -8.60 24.50 47.62
C SER A 21 -8.99 25.96 47.48
N TYR A 22 -8.83 26.50 46.27
CA TYR A 22 -9.34 27.82 45.88
C TYR A 22 -10.86 27.81 45.66
N TRP A 23 -11.45 26.61 45.56
CA TRP A 23 -12.84 26.37 45.17
C TRP A 23 -13.69 25.91 46.36
N ALA A 24 -14.95 26.36 46.40
CA ALA A 24 -15.97 25.88 47.31
C ALA A 24 -17.36 25.88 46.65
N ASP A 25 -18.06 24.76 46.75
CA ASP A 25 -19.42 24.57 46.23
C ASP A 25 -20.44 25.55 46.83
N VAL A 26 -21.29 26.12 45.98
CA VAL A 26 -22.34 27.08 46.36
C VAL A 26 -23.63 26.73 45.64
N SER A 27 -24.70 26.40 46.39
CA SER A 27 -26.03 26.25 45.80
C SER A 27 -26.46 27.53 45.08
N GLU A 28 -26.90 27.42 43.82
CA GLU A 28 -27.28 28.54 42.94
C GLU A 28 -28.12 29.64 43.64
N GLN A 29 -29.07 29.25 44.49
CA GLN A 29 -29.90 30.15 45.32
C GLN A 29 -29.13 31.11 46.26
N ARG A 30 -27.80 30.99 46.37
CA ARG A 30 -26.90 31.86 47.14
C ARG A 30 -25.91 32.64 46.26
N VAL A 31 -26.01 32.53 44.94
CA VAL A 31 -25.28 33.38 44.01
C VAL A 31 -25.90 34.78 44.07
N TYR A 32 -25.04 35.79 44.23
CA TYR A 32 -25.45 37.20 44.30
C TYR A 32 -24.67 37.99 43.25
N LEU A 33 -25.36 38.38 42.19
CA LEU A 33 -24.78 39.06 41.03
C LEU A 33 -24.84 40.60 41.14
N PRO A 34 -23.90 41.32 40.50
CA PRO A 34 -24.05 42.74 40.21
C PRO A 34 -25.33 43.04 39.41
N ALA A 35 -25.91 44.23 39.57
CA ALA A 35 -27.15 44.63 38.89
C ALA A 35 -27.03 44.85 37.36
N ALA A 36 -25.83 44.69 36.80
CA ALA A 36 -25.53 44.76 35.37
C ALA A 36 -24.80 43.49 34.87
N ALA A 37 -24.77 42.43 35.68
CA ALA A 37 -24.22 41.13 35.29
C ALA A 37 -25.33 40.26 34.66
N GLU A 38 -24.97 39.57 33.59
CA GLU A 38 -25.88 38.77 32.78
C GLU A 38 -25.40 37.30 32.74
N VAL A 39 -26.34 36.36 32.81
CA VAL A 39 -26.07 34.91 32.75
C VAL A 39 -26.18 34.49 31.28
N ASP A 40 -25.04 34.27 30.65
CA ASP A 40 -24.89 33.96 29.22
C ASP A 40 -24.91 32.45 28.96
N ILE A 41 -24.21 31.69 29.81
CA ILE A 41 -24.07 30.23 29.68
C ILE A 41 -25.32 29.53 30.23
N ARG A 42 -25.91 28.63 29.44
CA ARG A 42 -27.05 27.79 29.85
C ARG A 42 -26.70 26.32 29.67
N ALA A 43 -26.31 25.65 30.75
CA ALA A 43 -26.14 24.20 30.76
C ALA A 43 -27.36 23.50 31.39
N SER A 44 -27.72 22.32 30.90
CA SER A 44 -28.77 21.46 31.50
C SER A 44 -28.33 20.85 32.83
N GLU A 45 -27.05 20.49 32.93
CA GLU A 45 -26.43 19.89 34.11
C GLU A 45 -25.05 20.51 34.34
N TYR A 46 -24.84 21.11 35.51
CA TYR A 46 -23.62 21.83 35.88
C TYR A 46 -23.45 21.92 37.39
N ARG A 47 -22.23 22.23 37.83
CA ARG A 47 -21.84 22.41 39.24
C ARG A 47 -21.53 23.88 39.53
N THR A 48 -22.30 24.52 40.42
CA THR A 48 -22.09 25.91 40.82
C THR A 48 -21.05 26.07 41.95
N LEU A 49 -20.07 26.93 41.71
CA LEU A 49 -18.86 27.08 42.51
C LEU A 49 -18.62 28.54 42.91
N SER A 50 -17.83 28.73 43.95
CA SER A 50 -17.20 30.00 44.29
C SER A 50 -15.67 29.86 44.37
N LEU A 51 -14.97 30.90 43.91
CA LEU A 51 -13.52 30.94 43.74
C LEU A 51 -12.88 32.04 44.60
N ASP A 52 -11.80 31.73 45.31
CA ASP A 52 -10.82 32.74 45.76
C ASP A 52 -9.88 33.08 44.60
N PHE A 53 -10.33 34.01 43.76
CA PHE A 53 -9.63 34.42 42.55
C PHE A 53 -8.26 35.08 42.85
N SER A 54 -8.11 35.68 44.04
CA SER A 54 -6.82 36.27 44.44
C SER A 54 -5.81 35.19 44.82
N ALA A 55 -6.24 34.16 45.55
CA ALA A 55 -5.39 33.03 45.92
C ALA A 55 -4.98 32.19 44.69
N LEU A 56 -5.92 31.87 43.78
CA LEU A 56 -5.60 31.13 42.54
C LEU A 56 -4.65 31.95 41.65
N LYS A 57 -4.89 33.24 41.45
CA LYS A 57 -4.00 34.12 40.67
C LYS A 57 -2.59 34.21 41.27
N GLN A 58 -2.47 34.20 42.60
CA GLN A 58 -1.16 34.18 43.26
C GLN A 58 -0.43 32.84 43.11
N ALA A 59 -1.14 31.71 43.13
CA ALA A 59 -0.54 30.40 42.89
C ALA A 59 0.00 30.27 41.46
N LEU A 60 -0.80 30.69 40.47
CA LEU A 60 -0.43 30.64 39.06
C LEU A 60 0.75 31.54 38.68
N GLN A 61 1.00 32.63 39.43
CA GLN A 61 2.21 33.44 39.28
C GLN A 61 3.53 32.74 39.64
N ALA A 62 3.48 31.52 40.19
CA ALA A 62 4.66 30.69 40.41
C ALA A 62 5.00 29.78 39.22
N ALA A 63 4.08 29.60 38.26
CA ALA A 63 4.28 28.69 37.12
C ALA A 63 5.46 29.16 36.24
N PRO A 64 6.38 28.26 35.85
CA PRO A 64 7.44 28.58 34.91
C PRO A 64 6.89 28.70 33.49
N ALA A 65 7.57 29.46 32.63
CA ALA A 65 7.24 29.49 31.20
C ALA A 65 7.51 28.12 30.54
N GLU A 66 6.63 27.76 29.61
CA GLU A 66 6.76 26.63 28.67
C GLU A 66 8.15 26.55 27.99
N TYR A 67 8.57 25.34 27.62
CA TYR A 67 9.86 25.04 26.95
C TYR A 67 11.12 25.54 27.69
N THR A 68 11.05 25.76 29.00
CA THR A 68 12.21 26.09 29.84
C THR A 68 12.66 24.92 30.71
N ALA A 69 13.95 24.88 31.05
CA ALA A 69 14.48 23.95 32.06
C ALA A 69 13.87 24.15 33.47
N ALA A 70 13.10 25.22 33.69
CA ALA A 70 12.30 25.41 34.90
C ALA A 70 10.93 24.73 34.81
N ALA A 71 10.34 24.59 33.61
CA ALA A 71 9.14 23.79 33.38
C ALA A 71 9.43 22.29 33.56
N GLN A 72 10.52 21.79 32.98
CA GLN A 72 10.98 20.39 33.14
C GLN A 72 11.33 20.00 34.60
N ALA A 73 11.43 20.97 35.50
CA ALA A 73 11.70 20.78 36.93
C ALA A 73 10.62 21.44 37.80
N SER A 74 9.42 21.66 37.26
CA SER A 74 8.31 22.27 37.97
C SER A 74 7.77 21.34 39.06
N GLN A 75 7.07 21.94 40.03
CA GLN A 75 6.20 21.29 41.00
C GLN A 75 4.97 22.19 41.27
N VAL A 76 4.64 23.08 40.34
CA VAL A 76 3.55 24.05 40.49
C VAL A 76 2.25 23.39 40.07
N ALA A 77 1.48 22.93 41.05
CA ALA A 77 0.19 22.31 40.83
C ALA A 77 -0.98 23.22 41.23
N VAL A 78 -2.08 23.18 40.47
CA VAL A 78 -3.36 23.78 40.84
C VAL A 78 -4.48 22.76 40.77
N TYR A 79 -5.56 23.01 41.51
CA TYR A 79 -6.74 22.16 41.54
C TYR A 79 -7.87 22.81 40.73
N LEU A 80 -8.38 22.10 39.72
CA LEU A 80 -9.53 22.53 38.90
C LEU A 80 -10.78 21.70 39.25
N PRO A 81 -11.99 22.31 39.24
CA PRO A 81 -13.22 21.63 39.65
C PRO A 81 -13.88 20.87 38.50
N MET A 82 -14.14 19.59 38.73
CA MET A 82 -14.86 18.74 37.77
C MET A 82 -16.38 18.76 38.05
N PRO A 83 -17.26 18.50 37.05
CA PRO A 83 -18.71 18.55 37.22
C PRO A 83 -19.24 17.55 38.26
N GLU A 84 -18.58 16.40 38.42
CA GLU A 84 -18.97 15.27 39.28
C GLU A 84 -18.72 15.53 40.78
N GLY A 85 -18.27 16.73 41.14
CA GLY A 85 -17.99 17.13 42.53
C GLY A 85 -16.52 17.02 42.95
N GLN A 86 -15.67 16.37 42.15
CA GLN A 86 -14.25 16.20 42.45
C GLN A 86 -13.41 17.46 42.12
N LEU A 87 -12.16 17.51 42.59
CA LEU A 87 -11.16 18.48 42.17
C LEU A 87 -9.97 17.68 41.62
N GLU A 88 -9.47 18.04 40.45
CA GLU A 88 -8.35 17.35 39.80
C GLU A 88 -7.09 18.23 39.82
N ALA A 89 -5.94 17.60 40.09
CA ALA A 89 -4.65 18.27 40.23
C ALA A 89 -3.91 18.34 38.89
N PHE A 90 -3.61 19.55 38.40
CA PHE A 90 -2.84 19.79 37.19
C PHE A 90 -1.48 20.39 37.55
N GLU A 91 -0.39 19.83 37.02
CA GLU A 91 0.89 20.54 36.92
C GLU A 91 0.79 21.63 35.84
N VAL A 92 1.39 22.81 36.08
CA VAL A 92 1.13 24.02 35.30
C VAL A 92 2.39 24.68 34.75
N VAL A 93 2.29 25.12 33.49
CA VAL A 93 3.23 26.04 32.82
C VAL A 93 2.51 27.29 32.31
N GLU A 94 3.20 28.43 32.30
CA GLU A 94 2.74 29.68 31.66
C GLU A 94 2.99 29.62 30.14
N THR A 95 1.93 29.83 29.36
CA THR A 95 1.93 29.78 27.88
C THR A 95 1.62 31.14 27.26
N HIS A 96 2.00 31.37 25.99
CA HIS A 96 2.02 32.71 25.40
C HIS A 96 1.14 32.89 24.15
N ASN A 97 -0.13 33.25 24.35
CA ASN A 97 -1.04 33.66 23.27
C ASN A 97 -0.82 35.10 22.75
N MET A 98 -0.01 35.90 23.45
CA MET A 98 0.37 37.26 23.05
C MET A 98 1.89 37.35 22.85
N HIS A 99 2.33 38.10 21.83
CA HIS A 99 3.73 38.47 21.67
C HIS A 99 4.28 39.11 22.96
N PRO A 100 5.53 38.81 23.42
CA PRO A 100 6.01 39.22 24.74
C PRO A 100 5.90 40.72 25.05
N ASN A 101 6.11 41.59 24.06
CA ASN A 101 5.99 43.04 24.23
C ASN A 101 4.53 43.53 24.36
N LEU A 102 3.54 42.76 23.88
CA LEU A 102 2.12 43.01 24.13
C LEU A 102 1.73 42.51 25.53
N ALA A 103 2.15 41.29 25.89
CA ALA A 103 1.95 40.74 27.24
C ALA A 103 2.56 41.65 28.33
N ALA A 104 3.71 42.29 28.05
CA ALA A 104 4.34 43.25 28.94
C ALA A 104 3.54 44.57 29.12
N ARG A 105 2.67 44.94 28.17
CA ARG A 105 1.72 46.08 28.32
C ARG A 105 0.48 45.70 29.12
N TYR A 106 0.03 44.44 29.03
CA TYR A 106 -1.18 43.94 29.69
C TYR A 106 -0.92 42.75 30.65
N PRO A 107 0.03 42.86 31.62
CA PRO A 107 0.52 41.74 32.44
C PRO A 107 -0.53 41.12 33.39
N GLN A 108 -1.72 41.71 33.45
CA GLN A 108 -2.89 41.20 34.15
C GLN A 108 -3.66 40.09 33.40
N ILE A 109 -3.41 39.92 32.09
CA ILE A 109 -3.91 38.85 31.22
C ILE A 109 -2.79 37.80 31.08
N ARG A 110 -3.06 36.55 31.44
CA ARG A 110 -2.09 35.43 31.39
C ARG A 110 -2.77 34.12 30.99
N THR A 111 -2.00 33.26 30.33
CA THR A 111 -2.42 31.96 29.78
C THR A 111 -1.54 30.85 30.31
N TYR A 112 -2.14 29.68 30.49
CA TYR A 112 -1.50 28.52 31.07
C TYR A 112 -1.98 27.24 30.38
N ALA A 113 -1.12 26.24 30.39
CA ALA A 113 -1.48 24.86 30.09
C ALA A 113 -1.10 23.97 31.29
N GLY A 114 -1.74 22.81 31.41
CA GLY A 114 -1.38 21.83 32.42
C GLY A 114 -1.79 20.40 32.10
N ARG A 115 -1.05 19.45 32.70
CA ARG A 115 -1.26 18.00 32.60
C ARG A 115 -1.76 17.48 33.94
N SER A 116 -2.79 16.62 33.94
CA SER A 116 -3.29 16.01 35.19
C SER A 116 -2.22 15.10 35.80
N LEU A 117 -1.99 15.26 37.10
CA LEU A 117 -1.08 14.45 37.91
C LEU A 117 -1.69 13.08 38.29
N GLU A 118 -2.97 12.85 37.98
CA GLU A 118 -3.71 11.65 38.36
C GLU A 118 -4.23 10.85 37.15
N ARG A 119 -4.52 11.51 36.02
CA ARG A 119 -5.10 10.88 34.82
C ARG A 119 -4.35 11.32 33.56
N PRO A 120 -3.50 10.48 32.96
CA PRO A 120 -2.49 10.96 32.02
C PRO A 120 -3.04 11.37 30.64
N HIS A 121 -4.29 11.02 30.29
CA HIS A 121 -5.01 11.51 29.09
C HIS A 121 -5.82 12.80 29.36
N VAL A 122 -5.58 13.49 30.48
CA VAL A 122 -6.33 14.68 30.89
C VAL A 122 -5.40 15.89 30.94
N SER A 123 -5.70 16.86 30.09
CA SER A 123 -4.99 18.13 29.97
C SER A 123 -5.97 19.29 30.13
N ALA A 124 -5.45 20.49 30.38
CA ALA A 124 -6.27 21.69 30.50
C ALA A 124 -5.53 22.92 29.95
N ARG A 125 -6.26 23.79 29.26
CA ARG A 125 -5.81 25.15 28.95
C ARG A 125 -6.71 26.16 29.63
N PHE A 126 -6.11 27.10 30.35
CA PHE A 126 -6.85 28.06 31.14
C PHE A 126 -6.16 29.43 31.25
N GLU A 127 -6.94 30.44 31.58
CA GLU A 127 -6.51 31.83 31.53
C GLU A 127 -7.02 32.65 32.73
N VAL A 128 -6.21 33.63 33.11
CA VAL A 128 -6.51 34.59 34.18
C VAL A 128 -6.51 35.98 33.58
N THR A 129 -7.68 36.63 33.57
CA THR A 129 -7.89 37.94 32.95
C THR A 129 -8.57 38.90 33.93
N PRO A 130 -8.69 40.21 33.61
CA PRO A 130 -9.59 41.12 34.32
C PRO A 130 -11.07 40.67 34.37
N LEU A 131 -11.51 39.83 33.43
CA LEU A 131 -12.88 39.32 33.35
C LEU A 131 -13.13 38.10 34.27
N GLY A 132 -12.09 37.38 34.68
CA GLY A 132 -12.20 36.24 35.59
C GLY A 132 -11.15 35.15 35.36
N PHE A 133 -11.50 33.94 35.79
CA PHE A 133 -10.81 32.70 35.45
C PHE A 133 -11.68 31.89 34.50
N THR A 134 -11.10 31.38 33.42
CA THR A 134 -11.75 30.47 32.48
C THR A 134 -10.82 29.28 32.22
N ALA A 135 -11.37 28.07 32.17
CA ALA A 135 -10.66 26.85 31.77
C ALA A 135 -11.50 26.01 30.82
N GLY A 136 -10.82 25.36 29.87
CA GLY A 136 -11.26 24.12 29.26
C GLY A 136 -10.35 22.98 29.71
N ILE A 137 -10.93 21.81 29.90
CA ILE A 137 -10.28 20.59 30.35
C ILE A 137 -10.66 19.48 29.37
N PHE A 138 -9.67 18.92 28.69
CA PHE A 138 -9.84 17.79 27.78
C PHE A 138 -9.88 16.49 28.58
N THR A 139 -10.86 15.63 28.30
CA THR A 139 -10.97 14.31 28.94
C THR A 139 -11.51 13.28 27.94
N PRO A 140 -11.22 11.97 28.12
CA PRO A 140 -11.83 10.90 27.32
C PRO A 140 -13.37 10.83 27.36
N ASN A 141 -14.03 11.58 28.26
CA ASN A 141 -15.50 11.66 28.37
C ASN A 141 -16.10 12.93 27.70
N GLY A 142 -15.28 13.65 26.93
CA GLY A 142 -15.57 14.96 26.33
C GLY A 142 -15.01 16.15 27.12
N ARG A 143 -15.06 17.35 26.53
CA ARG A 143 -14.56 18.59 27.15
C ARG A 143 -15.42 19.07 28.32
N VAL A 144 -14.74 19.55 29.36
CA VAL A 144 -15.30 20.21 30.54
C VAL A 144 -14.84 21.67 30.54
N TYR A 145 -15.75 22.61 30.81
CA TYR A 145 -15.42 24.01 31.02
C TYR A 145 -15.62 24.42 32.47
N VAL A 146 -14.80 25.37 32.91
CA VAL A 146 -14.95 26.07 34.19
C VAL A 146 -14.96 27.57 33.89
N GLU A 147 -16.13 28.19 33.95
CA GLU A 147 -16.37 29.55 33.47
C GLU A 147 -17.12 30.42 34.49
N PRO A 148 -16.99 31.77 34.45
CA PRO A 148 -17.79 32.66 35.28
C PRO A 148 -19.29 32.50 35.00
N TYR A 149 -20.09 32.25 36.05
CA TYR A 149 -21.55 32.02 35.95
C TYR A 149 -22.33 33.22 35.35
N ALA A 150 -21.75 34.42 35.44
CA ALA A 150 -22.29 35.63 34.84
C ALA A 150 -21.17 36.62 34.50
N THR A 151 -21.46 37.58 33.63
CA THR A 151 -20.56 38.68 33.25
C THR A 151 -20.26 39.63 34.42
N GLN A 152 -19.23 40.48 34.27
CA GLN A 152 -18.86 41.53 35.23
C GLN A 152 -18.53 41.07 36.67
N GLN A 153 -18.19 39.79 36.88
CA GLN A 153 -17.82 39.26 38.20
C GLN A 153 -16.81 38.11 38.09
N THR A 154 -15.98 37.93 39.12
CA THR A 154 -14.86 36.96 39.14
C THR A 154 -14.94 35.95 40.29
N ARG A 155 -16.13 35.77 40.88
CA ARG A 155 -16.33 34.97 42.10
C ARG A 155 -17.07 33.67 41.85
N TYR A 156 -18.22 33.73 41.19
CA TYR A 156 -19.09 32.58 40.97
C TYR A 156 -18.83 32.00 39.59
N HIS A 157 -18.66 30.68 39.55
CA HIS A 157 -18.33 29.92 38.35
C HIS A 157 -19.23 28.69 38.24
N ILE A 158 -19.26 28.10 37.06
CA ILE A 158 -19.87 26.79 36.80
C ILE A 158 -18.86 25.84 36.18
N ALA A 159 -18.90 24.57 36.57
CA ALA A 159 -18.19 23.48 35.91
C ALA A 159 -19.21 22.56 35.20
N TYR A 160 -19.03 22.30 33.91
CA TYR A 160 -19.99 21.53 33.08
C TYR A 160 -19.33 20.88 31.86
N TYR A 161 -19.94 19.84 31.27
CA TYR A 161 -19.51 19.25 29.99
C TYR A 161 -20.11 20.00 28.79
N LYS A 162 -19.38 20.14 27.67
CA LYS A 162 -19.91 20.76 26.43
C LYS A 162 -21.26 20.17 26.00
N LYS A 163 -21.42 18.85 26.08
CA LYS A 163 -22.64 18.11 25.72
C LYS A 163 -23.90 18.49 26.53
N HIS A 164 -23.75 19.27 27.61
CA HIS A 164 -24.86 19.80 28.41
C HIS A 164 -25.19 21.26 28.06
N LEU A 165 -24.41 21.93 27.20
CA LEU A 165 -24.65 23.31 26.77
C LEU A 165 -25.89 23.38 25.87
N GLN A 166 -26.87 24.20 26.27
CA GLN A 166 -28.08 24.44 25.51
C GLN A 166 -27.88 25.65 24.59
N ILE A 167 -27.72 25.37 23.30
CA ILE A 167 -27.76 26.40 22.25
C ILE A 167 -29.24 26.81 22.06
N GLU A 168 -29.58 28.08 22.28
CA GLU A 168 -30.85 28.62 21.78
C GLU A 168 -30.78 28.67 20.26
N ASN A 169 -31.75 28.03 19.57
CA ASN A 169 -31.83 27.87 18.11
C ASN A 169 -31.02 28.93 17.35
N LEU A 170 -29.84 28.53 16.84
CA LEU A 170 -29.13 29.35 15.89
C LEU A 170 -30.07 29.59 14.70
N PRO A 171 -30.08 30.80 14.11
CA PRO A 171 -30.67 31.02 12.80
C PRO A 171 -30.10 30.02 11.79
N GLU A 172 -30.79 29.81 10.66
CA GLU A 172 -30.15 29.22 9.48
C GLU A 172 -28.95 30.12 9.13
N ARG A 173 -27.73 29.59 9.35
CA ARG A 173 -26.45 30.27 9.11
C ARG A 173 -25.64 29.42 8.15
N SER A 174 -25.23 30.03 7.05
CA SER A 174 -24.14 29.56 6.21
C SER A 174 -22.81 30.12 6.72
N CYS A 175 -21.69 29.50 6.36
CA CYS A 175 -20.45 30.25 6.17
C CYS A 175 -20.64 31.24 4.99
N GLY A 176 -19.70 32.15 4.78
CA GLY A 176 -19.59 32.88 3.51
C GLY A 176 -18.45 32.39 2.61
N TYR A 177 -17.76 31.32 3.00
CA TYR A 177 -16.71 30.69 2.20
C TYR A 177 -17.31 30.11 0.92
N ASP A 178 -16.56 30.25 -0.18
CA ASP A 178 -16.95 29.90 -1.54
C ASP A 178 -15.95 28.88 -2.05
N ASP A 179 -16.28 27.60 -1.86
CA ASP A 179 -15.46 26.45 -2.26
C ASP A 179 -15.52 26.23 -3.79
N PHE A 180 -16.26 27.07 -4.53
CA PHE A 180 -16.52 26.93 -5.97
C PHE A 180 -15.35 27.40 -6.85
N VAL A 181 -14.11 27.05 -6.46
CA VAL A 181 -13.01 26.91 -7.42
C VAL A 181 -13.27 25.63 -8.22
N ALA A 182 -14.19 25.73 -9.18
CA ALA A 182 -14.50 24.66 -10.10
C ALA A 182 -13.34 24.46 -11.11
N GLU A 183 -12.28 23.81 -10.65
CA GLU A 183 -11.62 22.85 -11.52
C GLU A 183 -12.62 21.71 -11.76
N GLU A 184 -13.10 21.60 -13.00
CA GLU A 184 -13.76 20.37 -13.45
C GLU A 184 -12.81 19.20 -13.17
N LEU A 185 -13.34 18.03 -12.79
CA LEU A 185 -12.54 16.84 -12.47
C LEU A 185 -11.73 16.37 -13.69
N ASN A 186 -10.57 16.98 -13.88
CA ASN A 186 -9.54 16.49 -14.78
C ASN A 186 -8.98 15.20 -14.18
N GLU A 187 -8.80 14.20 -15.03
CA GLU A 187 -8.15 12.93 -14.69
C GLU A 187 -6.67 13.12 -14.26
N GLU A 188 -6.09 14.32 -14.43
CA GLU A 188 -4.81 14.72 -13.84
C GLU A 188 -4.91 14.95 -12.32
N ALA A 189 -6.03 15.45 -11.79
CA ALA A 189 -6.22 15.61 -10.35
C ALA A 189 -6.41 14.24 -9.66
N GLN A 190 -7.08 13.29 -10.31
CA GLN A 190 -7.14 11.91 -9.81
C GLN A 190 -5.79 11.19 -9.91
N ARG A 191 -5.00 11.42 -10.97
CA ARG A 191 -3.62 10.93 -11.05
C ARG A 191 -2.68 11.60 -10.04
N MET A 192 -2.94 12.85 -9.65
CA MET A 192 -2.29 13.47 -8.51
C MET A 192 -2.69 12.77 -7.21
N ASN A 193 -3.95 12.36 -7.00
CA ASN A 193 -4.31 11.54 -5.84
C ASN A 193 -3.52 10.21 -5.81
N ASP A 194 -3.33 9.54 -6.95
CA ASP A 194 -2.54 8.30 -7.03
C ASP A 194 -1.05 8.53 -6.67
N GLU A 195 -0.45 9.64 -7.14
CA GLU A 195 0.93 10.03 -6.76
C GLU A 195 1.02 10.60 -5.33
N GLN A 196 -0.08 11.15 -4.78
CA GLN A 196 -0.18 11.62 -3.39
C GLN A 196 -0.42 10.48 -2.39
N LEU A 197 -0.93 9.32 -2.82
CA LEU A 197 -0.99 8.10 -2.00
C LEU A 197 0.40 7.56 -1.65
N GLU A 198 1.43 7.82 -2.48
CA GLU A 198 2.84 7.61 -2.09
C GLU A 198 3.40 8.73 -1.19
N ILE A 199 2.84 9.94 -1.22
CA ILE A 199 3.42 11.14 -0.60
C ILE A 199 2.62 11.59 0.63
N MET A 200 2.73 10.84 1.74
CA MET A 200 3.07 11.38 3.09
C MET A 200 3.08 10.35 4.25
N PHE A 201 3.65 9.16 4.08
CA PHE A 201 4.00 8.32 5.25
C PHE A 201 5.25 8.88 5.97
N ARG A 202 5.01 9.55 7.11
CA ARG A 202 5.95 10.29 7.99
C ARG A 202 6.47 11.60 7.39
N SER A 203 6.25 12.71 8.11
CA SER A 203 6.64 14.06 7.67
C SER A 203 8.03 14.49 8.16
N ALA A 204 8.48 13.94 9.29
CA ALA A 204 9.81 14.13 9.87
C ALA A 204 10.07 13.05 10.96
N PRO A 205 11.30 12.92 11.47
CA PRO A 205 11.53 12.15 12.71
C PRO A 205 10.81 12.76 13.92
N THR A 206 10.67 14.09 13.98
CA THR A 206 9.96 14.81 15.04
C THR A 206 9.06 15.92 14.48
N VAL A 207 7.88 16.10 15.06
CA VAL A 207 6.87 17.07 14.58
C VAL A 207 7.19 18.49 15.05
N PRO A 208 7.47 19.46 14.16
CA PRO A 208 7.73 20.84 14.57
C PRO A 208 6.45 21.57 14.97
N LEU A 209 6.49 22.35 16.04
CA LEU A 209 5.38 23.24 16.43
C LEU A 209 5.47 24.55 15.63
N ARG A 210 4.49 24.80 14.75
CA ARG A 210 4.46 26.01 13.90
C ARG A 210 3.58 27.10 14.49
N THR A 211 4.19 28.23 14.86
CA THR A 211 3.48 29.39 15.42
C THR A 211 3.26 30.48 14.37
N TYR A 212 2.02 30.88 14.13
CA TYR A 212 1.66 31.98 13.22
C TYR A 212 1.31 33.27 13.98
N ARG A 213 1.74 34.40 13.43
CA ARG A 213 1.45 35.74 13.95
C ARG A 213 0.07 36.20 13.50
N LEU A 214 -0.91 36.16 14.40
CA LEU A 214 -2.29 36.60 14.16
C LEU A 214 -2.45 38.10 14.40
N ALA A 215 -3.00 38.80 13.41
CA ALA A 215 -3.50 40.17 13.54
C ALA A 215 -5.03 40.14 13.67
N LEU A 216 -5.55 40.35 14.88
CA LEU A 216 -6.97 40.26 15.20
C LEU A 216 -7.57 41.65 15.45
N ALA A 217 -8.34 42.17 14.48
CA ALA A 217 -9.06 43.43 14.61
C ALA A 217 -10.47 43.22 15.19
N CYS A 218 -11.13 44.30 15.61
CA CYS A 218 -12.56 44.28 15.89
C CYS A 218 -13.29 45.55 15.46
N THR A 219 -14.60 45.43 15.26
CA THR A 219 -15.53 46.55 15.14
C THR A 219 -15.84 47.16 16.52
N GLY A 220 -16.22 48.44 16.53
CA GLY A 220 -16.64 49.15 17.74
C GLY A 220 -17.80 48.47 18.48
N GLU A 221 -18.74 47.85 17.76
CA GLU A 221 -19.87 47.12 18.33
C GLU A 221 -19.40 45.92 19.17
N PHE A 222 -18.44 45.14 18.66
CA PHE A 222 -17.84 44.04 19.41
C PHE A 222 -17.11 44.56 20.66
N ALA A 223 -16.33 45.64 20.52
CA ALA A 223 -15.57 46.20 21.63
C ALA A 223 -16.46 46.72 22.76
N GLN A 224 -17.58 47.38 22.45
CA GLN A 224 -18.59 47.76 23.44
C GLN A 224 -19.19 46.54 24.13
N GLY A 225 -19.46 45.45 23.39
CA GLY A 225 -19.88 44.15 23.93
C GLY A 225 -18.86 43.50 24.89
N LYS A 226 -17.57 43.87 24.83
CA LYS A 226 -16.53 43.46 25.80
C LYS A 226 -16.18 44.57 26.81
N GLY A 227 -17.08 45.53 27.02
CA GLY A 227 -16.97 46.58 28.03
C GLY A 227 -16.23 47.86 27.60
N GLY A 228 -15.97 48.05 26.30
CA GLY A 228 -15.45 49.30 25.73
C GLY A 228 -14.01 49.65 26.15
N THR A 229 -13.18 48.64 26.45
CA THR A 229 -11.78 48.82 26.87
C THR A 229 -10.84 47.89 26.12
N LEU A 230 -9.58 48.31 25.94
CA LEU A 230 -8.54 47.47 25.32
C LEU A 230 -8.32 46.19 26.14
N GLU A 231 -8.31 46.31 27.47
CA GLU A 231 -8.18 45.18 28.40
C GLU A 231 -9.34 44.18 28.27
N GLY A 232 -10.58 44.66 28.08
CA GLY A 232 -11.75 43.80 27.88
C GLY A 232 -11.71 43.04 26.56
N VAL A 233 -11.36 43.72 25.46
CA VAL A 233 -11.21 43.10 24.13
C VAL A 233 -10.05 42.10 24.12
N LEU A 234 -8.86 42.49 24.61
CA LEU A 234 -7.70 41.58 24.71
C LEU A 234 -7.98 40.38 25.61
N SER A 235 -8.80 40.53 26.66
CA SER A 235 -9.23 39.39 27.48
C SER A 235 -10.08 38.39 26.70
N ALA A 236 -11.03 38.89 25.88
CA ALA A 236 -11.87 38.05 25.04
C ALA A 236 -11.09 37.38 23.89
N TYR A 237 -10.17 38.10 23.25
CA TYR A 237 -9.23 37.53 22.28
C TYR A 237 -8.38 36.43 22.92
N ASN A 238 -7.83 36.69 24.10
CA ASN A 238 -6.95 35.74 24.80
C ASN A 238 -7.69 34.45 25.20
N GLN A 239 -8.96 34.54 25.62
CA GLN A 239 -9.83 33.38 25.87
C GLN A 239 -10.05 32.56 24.58
N ALA A 240 -10.45 33.23 23.50
CA ALA A 240 -10.66 32.58 22.21
C ALA A 240 -9.39 31.90 21.67
N LEU A 241 -8.25 32.59 21.70
CA LEU A 241 -6.96 32.04 21.30
C LEU A 241 -6.55 30.84 22.15
N ASN A 242 -6.84 30.82 23.46
CA ASN A 242 -6.45 29.68 24.29
C ASN A 242 -7.30 28.44 24.02
N ARG A 243 -8.49 28.62 23.42
CA ARG A 243 -9.37 27.53 23.02
C ARG A 243 -9.03 26.97 21.64
N ILE A 244 -8.82 27.83 20.63
CA ILE A 244 -8.33 27.35 19.32
C ILE A 244 -6.92 26.75 19.43
N ASN A 245 -6.04 27.28 20.29
CA ASN A 245 -4.72 26.67 20.55
C ASN A 245 -4.80 25.37 21.38
N GLU A 246 -5.96 24.99 21.93
CA GLU A 246 -6.20 23.65 22.47
C GLU A 246 -6.47 22.64 21.35
N ILE A 247 -7.18 23.07 20.30
CA ILE A 247 -7.50 22.27 19.12
C ILE A 247 -6.26 22.18 18.22
N PHE A 248 -5.78 23.32 17.72
CA PHE A 248 -4.78 23.39 16.64
C PHE A 248 -3.41 22.82 17.04
N GLN A 249 -3.00 22.97 18.31
CA GLN A 249 -1.74 22.37 18.76
C GLN A 249 -1.82 20.85 18.86
N THR A 250 -3.01 20.29 19.14
CA THR A 250 -3.20 18.85 19.37
C THR A 250 -3.51 18.11 18.06
N GLU A 251 -4.34 18.70 17.20
CA GLU A 251 -4.76 18.08 15.93
C GLU A 251 -3.69 18.19 14.84
N VAL A 252 -3.04 19.36 14.70
CA VAL A 252 -2.25 19.72 13.50
C VAL A 252 -0.88 20.37 13.79
N ALA A 253 -0.43 20.40 15.06
CA ALA A 253 0.80 21.06 15.52
C ALA A 253 0.92 22.58 15.22
N VAL A 254 -0.21 23.31 15.19
CA VAL A 254 -0.26 24.75 14.89
C VAL A 254 -0.62 25.59 16.13
N ARG A 255 -0.02 26.77 16.27
CA ARG A 255 -0.31 27.76 17.34
C ARG A 255 -0.55 29.16 16.78
N MET A 256 -1.57 29.85 17.27
CA MET A 256 -1.84 31.27 16.99
C MET A 256 -1.31 32.17 18.11
N GLN A 257 -0.61 33.26 17.76
CA GLN A 257 -0.14 34.27 18.72
C GLN A 257 -0.46 35.68 18.22
N LEU A 258 -1.07 36.53 19.06
CA LEU A 258 -1.31 37.94 18.72
C LEU A 258 -0.01 38.72 18.52
N ILE A 259 0.06 39.50 17.44
CA ILE A 259 1.20 40.36 17.09
C ILE A 259 1.55 41.40 18.16
N GLU A 260 2.76 41.96 18.06
CA GLU A 260 3.29 42.96 19.00
C GLU A 260 2.38 44.16 19.26
N ASN A 261 1.68 44.65 18.24
CA ASN A 261 0.85 45.86 18.28
C ASN A 261 -0.65 45.57 18.08
N ASN A 262 -1.14 44.41 18.51
CA ASN A 262 -2.54 44.05 18.30
C ASN A 262 -3.53 44.99 19.02
N ASP A 263 -3.09 45.74 20.02
CA ASP A 263 -3.87 46.79 20.68
C ASP A 263 -4.08 48.05 19.81
N GLU A 264 -3.28 48.24 18.75
CA GLU A 264 -3.49 49.29 17.74
C GLU A 264 -4.61 48.94 16.73
N LEU A 265 -5.10 47.68 16.74
CA LEU A 265 -6.15 47.16 15.84
C LEU A 265 -7.56 47.16 16.46
N ILE A 266 -7.70 47.65 17.69
CA ILE A 266 -8.93 47.55 18.49
C ILE A 266 -9.69 48.88 18.41
N ASN A 267 -10.77 48.90 17.63
CA ASN A 267 -11.66 50.05 17.55
C ASN A 267 -12.67 50.01 18.70
N LEU A 268 -12.73 51.06 19.53
CA LEU A 268 -13.57 51.08 20.75
C LEU A 268 -14.92 51.79 20.59
N ASP A 269 -15.10 52.63 19.56
CA ASP A 269 -16.30 53.46 19.37
C ASP A 269 -16.94 53.17 18.00
N PRO A 270 -18.16 52.57 17.97
CA PRO A 270 -18.93 52.36 16.74
C PRO A 270 -19.13 53.64 15.90
N GLY A 271 -19.14 54.81 16.54
CA GLY A 271 -19.29 56.10 15.87
C GLY A 271 -18.07 56.57 15.08
N THR A 272 -16.93 55.89 15.24
CA THR A 272 -15.66 56.18 14.53
C THR A 272 -15.02 54.96 13.90
N ASP A 273 -15.78 53.87 13.75
CA ASP A 273 -15.28 52.59 13.24
C ASP A 273 -14.78 52.75 11.78
N PRO A 274 -13.65 52.14 11.39
CA PRO A 274 -13.14 52.20 10.03
C PRO A 274 -13.95 51.32 9.06
N PHE A 275 -14.86 50.49 9.59
CA PHE A 275 -15.59 49.47 8.86
C PHE A 275 -17.02 49.94 8.52
N ASN A 276 -17.36 49.91 7.24
CA ASN A 276 -18.70 50.21 6.75
C ASN A 276 -19.54 48.93 6.77
N ASN A 277 -20.79 49.01 7.23
CA ASN A 277 -21.70 47.87 7.39
C ASN A 277 -21.14 46.76 8.33
N ALA A 278 -20.71 47.14 9.54
CA ALA A 278 -20.13 46.25 10.55
C ALA A 278 -20.95 44.98 10.88
N SER A 279 -22.27 44.98 10.63
CA SER A 279 -23.17 43.83 10.81
C SER A 279 -23.32 42.93 9.56
N THR A 280 -22.44 43.05 8.57
CA THR A 280 -22.49 42.26 7.33
C THR A 280 -21.10 41.65 7.08
N GLY A 281 -20.94 40.36 7.41
CA GLY A 281 -19.65 39.68 7.43
C GLY A 281 -18.95 39.70 6.07
N THR A 282 -19.70 39.44 5.00
CA THR A 282 -19.18 39.49 3.61
C THR A 282 -18.62 40.86 3.22
N ALA A 283 -19.14 41.95 3.80
CA ALA A 283 -18.64 43.30 3.55
C ALA A 283 -17.32 43.60 4.29
N LEU A 284 -16.99 42.87 5.35
CA LEU A 284 -15.80 43.14 6.18
C LEU A 284 -14.50 42.59 5.58
N LEU A 285 -14.57 41.54 4.75
CA LEU A 285 -13.41 40.83 4.18
C LEU A 285 -12.33 41.77 3.60
N GLY A 286 -12.71 42.57 2.60
CA GLY A 286 -11.81 43.52 1.95
C GLY A 286 -11.40 44.67 2.89
N GLN A 287 -12.34 45.17 3.70
CA GLN A 287 -12.10 46.29 4.60
C GLN A 287 -11.11 45.95 5.72
N ASN A 288 -11.15 44.72 6.27
CA ASN A 288 -10.16 44.26 7.25
C ASN A 288 -8.77 44.14 6.62
N GLN A 289 -8.67 43.55 5.43
CA GLN A 289 -7.41 43.45 4.70
C GLN A 289 -6.80 44.83 4.38
N GLU A 290 -7.61 45.83 4.05
CA GLU A 290 -7.16 47.21 3.85
C GLU A 290 -6.76 47.89 5.19
N TYR A 291 -7.56 47.73 6.24
CA TYR A 291 -7.29 48.28 7.57
C TYR A 291 -5.97 47.76 8.16
N LEU A 292 -5.79 46.43 8.24
CA LEU A 292 -4.56 45.80 8.72
C LEU A 292 -3.32 46.28 7.94
N ASN A 293 -3.42 46.34 6.61
CA ASN A 293 -2.33 46.85 5.77
C ASN A 293 -2.03 48.34 5.99
N SER A 294 -3.02 49.14 6.41
CA SER A 294 -2.85 50.57 6.66
C SER A 294 -2.24 50.90 8.02
N VAL A 295 -2.52 50.09 9.05
CA VAL A 295 -2.05 50.33 10.44
C VAL A 295 -0.70 49.65 10.68
N ILE A 296 -0.60 48.34 10.42
CA ILE A 296 0.58 47.52 10.76
C ILE A 296 1.40 47.07 9.55
N GLY A 297 0.79 47.03 8.36
CA GLY A 297 1.43 46.57 7.11
C GLY A 297 1.50 45.05 6.94
N LEU A 298 1.44 44.61 5.68
CA LEU A 298 1.25 43.21 5.26
C LEU A 298 2.29 42.19 5.79
N ASN A 299 3.50 42.64 6.13
CA ASN A 299 4.59 41.75 6.58
C ASN A 299 4.62 41.54 8.10
N SER A 300 3.83 42.32 8.86
CA SER A 300 3.82 42.32 10.32
C SER A 300 3.03 41.16 10.92
N TYR A 301 2.31 40.41 10.09
CA TYR A 301 1.44 39.30 10.46
C TYR A 301 1.43 38.19 9.39
N ASP A 302 0.98 37.00 9.77
CA ASP A 302 0.94 35.78 8.94
C ASP A 302 -0.49 35.35 8.58
N ILE A 303 -1.43 35.62 9.49
CA ILE A 303 -2.88 35.45 9.35
C ILE A 303 -3.57 36.68 9.97
N GLY A 304 -4.63 37.18 9.33
CA GLY A 304 -5.36 38.36 9.78
C GLY A 304 -6.87 38.13 9.73
N HIS A 305 -7.56 38.53 10.79
CA HIS A 305 -8.94 38.19 11.05
C HIS A 305 -9.66 39.35 11.76
N ILE A 306 -10.99 39.40 11.73
CA ILE A 306 -11.79 40.39 12.46
C ILE A 306 -12.94 39.76 13.25
N PHE A 307 -13.12 40.23 14.48
CA PHE A 307 -14.29 39.96 15.30
C PHE A 307 -15.31 41.09 15.17
N THR A 308 -16.56 40.75 14.85
CA THR A 308 -17.69 41.70 14.88
C THR A 308 -18.84 41.18 15.74
N GLY A 309 -19.91 41.97 15.90
CA GLY A 309 -21.15 41.56 16.55
C GLY A 309 -21.97 40.55 15.72
N PRO A 310 -23.27 40.41 15.99
CA PRO A 310 -24.14 39.53 15.20
C PRO A 310 -24.25 40.00 13.74
N CYS A 311 -23.78 39.18 12.80
CA CYS A 311 -23.96 39.41 11.37
C CYS A 311 -25.38 39.06 10.90
N THR A 312 -25.83 39.72 9.83
CA THR A 312 -27.16 39.53 9.22
C THR A 312 -27.17 38.63 7.99
N ASP A 313 -25.99 38.24 7.50
CA ASP A 313 -25.76 37.52 6.25
C ASP A 313 -25.15 36.13 6.45
N VAL A 314 -24.19 35.96 7.37
CA VAL A 314 -23.43 34.71 7.58
C VAL A 314 -23.16 34.43 9.07
N GLY A 315 -22.66 33.23 9.38
CA GLY A 315 -22.06 32.90 10.69
C GLY A 315 -20.63 33.42 10.85
N GLY A 316 -19.80 33.15 9.84
CA GLY A 316 -18.51 33.77 9.59
C GLY A 316 -18.22 33.77 8.09
N VAL A 317 -17.06 34.28 7.67
CA VAL A 317 -16.62 34.18 6.28
C VAL A 317 -15.12 34.36 6.08
N VAL A 318 -14.56 33.59 5.14
CA VAL A 318 -13.21 33.75 4.60
C VAL A 318 -13.22 33.98 3.08
N SER A 319 -12.25 34.76 2.61
CA SER A 319 -11.86 34.83 1.17
C SER A 319 -10.36 35.14 1.00
N GLY A 320 -9.53 34.63 1.92
CA GLY A 320 -8.09 34.89 1.92
C GLY A 320 -7.31 34.02 2.90
N THR A 321 -6.30 33.36 2.34
CA THR A 321 -5.58 32.24 2.96
C THR A 321 -4.23 32.66 3.53
N VAL A 322 -3.72 31.89 4.50
CA VAL A 322 -2.54 32.19 5.32
C VAL A 322 -1.28 32.40 4.46
N CYS A 323 -0.36 33.26 4.94
CA CYS A 323 0.84 33.72 4.23
C CYS A 323 0.62 34.54 2.94
N THR A 324 -0.52 34.41 2.24
CA THR A 324 -0.79 35.11 0.96
C THR A 324 -0.96 36.64 1.10
N PRO A 325 -0.97 37.40 -0.01
CA PRO A 325 -1.36 38.82 0.01
C PRO A 325 -2.82 39.09 0.43
N GLY A 326 -3.67 38.06 0.50
CA GLY A 326 -5.08 38.14 0.91
C GLY A 326 -5.36 37.68 2.35
N LYS A 327 -4.33 37.26 3.10
CA LYS A 327 -4.39 36.65 4.44
C LYS A 327 -5.15 37.41 5.54
N GLY A 328 -5.56 38.65 5.31
CA GLY A 328 -6.38 39.47 6.21
C GLY A 328 -7.90 39.33 6.04
N ARG A 329 -8.36 38.49 5.11
CA ARG A 329 -9.78 38.34 4.74
C ARG A 329 -10.46 37.16 5.44
N GLY A 330 -10.54 37.21 6.78
CA GLY A 330 -11.33 36.29 7.60
C GLY A 330 -12.16 37.04 8.64
N VAL A 331 -13.38 36.58 8.90
CA VAL A 331 -14.40 37.25 9.74
C VAL A 331 -15.13 36.24 10.62
N THR A 332 -15.16 36.49 11.94
CA THR A 332 -15.99 35.77 12.90
C THR A 332 -17.07 36.72 13.45
N CYS A 333 -18.34 36.34 13.35
CA CYS A 333 -19.45 37.13 13.87
C CYS A 333 -19.91 36.60 15.24
N HIS A 334 -19.95 37.45 16.28
CA HIS A 334 -20.34 37.03 17.62
C HIS A 334 -21.84 37.08 17.84
N TYR A 335 -22.49 35.91 17.88
CA TYR A 335 -23.91 35.75 18.27
C TYR A 335 -24.13 35.42 19.75
N SER A 336 -23.09 35.04 20.49
CA SER A 336 -23.09 34.99 21.95
C SER A 336 -22.03 35.95 22.49
N SER A 337 -22.23 36.47 23.71
CA SER A 337 -21.20 37.23 24.41
C SER A 337 -20.07 36.36 24.94
N ASN A 338 -20.22 35.03 25.02
CA ASN A 338 -19.17 34.09 25.42
C ASN A 338 -18.11 33.93 24.30
N PRO A 339 -16.83 34.30 24.52
CA PRO A 339 -15.77 34.09 23.55
C PRO A 339 -15.36 32.62 23.38
N VAL A 340 -15.55 31.76 24.39
CA VAL A 340 -15.19 30.33 24.33
C VAL A 340 -16.07 29.61 23.31
N PHE A 341 -17.39 29.75 23.42
CA PHE A 341 -18.36 29.16 22.49
C PHE A 341 -18.13 29.60 21.03
N ILE A 342 -17.91 30.90 20.80
CA ILE A 342 -17.66 31.41 19.44
C ILE A 342 -16.27 31.00 18.92
N ALA A 343 -15.30 30.73 19.80
CA ALA A 343 -14.01 30.20 19.39
C ALA A 343 -14.09 28.75 18.88
N GLU A 344 -14.97 27.93 19.46
CA GLU A 344 -15.10 26.50 19.15
C GLU A 344 -16.06 26.20 17.99
N GLU A 345 -17.17 26.92 17.88
CA GLU A 345 -18.20 26.70 16.85
C GLU A 345 -18.05 27.62 15.61
N VAL A 346 -17.12 28.59 15.62
CA VAL A 346 -16.96 29.58 14.54
C VAL A 346 -15.50 29.89 14.22
N MET A 347 -14.72 30.39 15.18
CA MET A 347 -13.34 30.83 14.90
C MET A 347 -12.42 29.68 14.45
N SER A 348 -12.63 28.47 14.99
CA SER A 348 -12.02 27.21 14.58
C SER A 348 -12.26 26.87 13.09
N HIS A 349 -13.53 26.96 12.68
CA HIS A 349 -14.03 26.71 11.32
C HIS A 349 -13.51 27.76 10.33
N GLU A 350 -13.71 29.05 10.65
CA GLU A 350 -13.25 30.15 9.80
C GLU A 350 -11.72 30.22 9.71
N ILE A 351 -10.96 29.89 10.75
CA ILE A 351 -9.49 29.85 10.60
C ILE A 351 -9.04 28.66 9.76
N ALA A 352 -9.69 27.50 9.84
CA ALA A 352 -9.39 26.37 8.95
C ALA A 352 -9.64 26.72 7.47
N HIS A 353 -10.69 27.48 7.14
CA HIS A 353 -10.86 28.06 5.80
C HIS A 353 -9.69 28.97 5.37
N GLN A 354 -9.01 29.65 6.30
CA GLN A 354 -7.78 30.38 5.96
C GLN A 354 -6.58 29.45 5.68
N PHE A 355 -6.62 28.19 6.11
CA PHE A 355 -5.70 27.11 5.72
C PHE A 355 -6.22 26.29 4.52
N SER A 356 -7.22 26.77 3.77
CA SER A 356 -7.80 26.08 2.60
C SER A 356 -8.44 24.72 2.91
N VAL A 357 -8.97 24.55 4.12
CA VAL A 357 -9.69 23.33 4.52
C VAL A 357 -11.14 23.36 4.01
N GLY A 358 -11.58 22.30 3.33
CA GLY A 358 -12.95 22.15 2.84
C GLY A 358 -14.00 21.91 3.93
N HIS A 359 -15.28 22.01 3.56
CA HIS A 359 -16.41 21.61 4.43
C HIS A 359 -16.56 20.08 4.50
N SER A 360 -16.78 19.54 5.71
CA SER A 360 -16.82 18.08 5.94
C SER A 360 -18.15 17.40 5.58
N TRP A 361 -19.22 18.16 5.31
CA TRP A 361 -20.60 17.66 5.27
C TRP A 361 -21.08 17.29 3.86
N ALA A 362 -21.92 16.25 3.75
CA ALA A 362 -22.41 15.75 2.46
C ALA A 362 -23.81 16.24 2.03
N ASN A 363 -24.65 16.77 2.92
CA ASN A 363 -25.95 17.34 2.53
C ASN A 363 -26.50 18.41 3.50
N CYS A 364 -26.47 19.68 3.08
CA CYS A 364 -27.13 20.80 3.74
C CYS A 364 -28.17 21.50 2.82
N PRO A 365 -29.46 21.13 2.89
CA PRO A 365 -30.48 21.66 1.98
C PRO A 365 -30.66 23.17 2.11
N GLY A 366 -30.48 23.89 1.00
CA GLY A 366 -30.60 25.35 0.93
C GLY A 366 -29.26 26.11 1.02
N ILE A 367 -28.15 25.39 1.20
CA ILE A 367 -26.77 25.94 1.19
C ILE A 367 -25.83 24.98 0.41
N LEU A 368 -26.37 24.26 -0.59
CA LEU A 368 -25.64 23.21 -1.33
C LEU A 368 -24.53 23.77 -2.23
N GLU A 369 -24.57 25.06 -2.53
CA GLU A 369 -23.51 25.82 -3.21
C GLU A 369 -22.22 25.96 -2.39
N GLN A 370 -22.22 25.53 -1.12
CA GLN A 370 -21.03 25.49 -0.24
C GLN A 370 -20.56 24.06 0.07
N LEU A 371 -21.08 23.05 -0.64
CA LEU A 371 -20.62 21.67 -0.55
C LEU A 371 -19.17 21.57 -1.04
N SER A 372 -18.28 20.99 -0.23
CA SER A 372 -16.91 20.71 -0.66
C SER A 372 -16.87 19.42 -1.47
N SER A 373 -16.52 19.50 -2.75
CA SER A 373 -16.43 18.29 -3.60
C SER A 373 -15.25 17.38 -3.24
N SER A 374 -14.29 17.87 -2.46
CA SER A 374 -13.09 17.13 -2.01
C SER A 374 -13.14 16.67 -0.55
N ASN A 375 -13.94 17.29 0.33
CA ASN A 375 -13.93 17.00 1.77
C ASN A 375 -15.28 16.54 2.37
N ALA A 376 -16.33 16.35 1.55
CA ALA A 376 -17.68 15.97 1.99
C ALA A 376 -17.83 14.50 2.48
N TYR A 377 -17.02 14.09 3.46
CA TYR A 377 -16.92 12.73 4.00
C TYR A 377 -17.94 12.39 5.10
N GLU A 378 -18.61 13.37 5.74
CA GLU A 378 -19.59 13.12 6.80
C GLU A 378 -21.05 13.15 6.30
N PRO A 379 -21.90 12.19 6.70
CA PRO A 379 -23.31 12.14 6.26
C PRO A 379 -24.16 13.29 6.82
N GLY A 380 -25.08 13.79 5.99
CA GLY A 380 -26.02 14.84 6.37
C GLY A 380 -25.32 16.16 6.69
N SER A 381 -25.59 16.72 7.88
CA SER A 381 -24.95 17.94 8.39
C SER A 381 -23.48 17.80 8.73
N GLY A 382 -22.96 16.57 8.85
CA GLY A 382 -21.72 16.27 9.56
C GLY A 382 -21.76 16.59 11.06
N SER A 383 -20.62 16.39 11.72
CA SER A 383 -20.47 16.48 13.18
C SER A 383 -19.12 16.98 13.70
N THR A 384 -18.11 17.20 12.85
CA THR A 384 -16.79 17.75 13.22
C THR A 384 -16.74 19.29 13.08
N ILE A 385 -15.57 19.92 13.28
CA ILE A 385 -15.42 21.38 13.20
C ILE A 385 -15.83 21.95 11.83
N MET A 386 -15.53 21.26 10.73
CA MET A 386 -15.86 21.73 9.36
C MET A 386 -17.27 21.36 8.90
N SER A 387 -18.09 20.83 9.82
CA SER A 387 -19.47 20.44 9.57
C SER A 387 -20.46 21.60 9.79
N TYR A 388 -21.67 21.46 9.28
CA TYR A 388 -22.79 22.36 9.54
C TYR A 388 -23.76 21.78 10.59
N ALA A 389 -23.17 21.22 11.66
CA ALA A 389 -23.86 20.70 12.84
C ALA A 389 -25.01 21.64 13.31
N GLY A 390 -26.23 21.09 13.39
CA GLY A 390 -27.42 21.83 13.81
C GLY A 390 -28.06 22.76 12.75
N ALA A 391 -27.36 23.14 11.68
CA ALA A 391 -27.85 24.11 10.70
C ALA A 391 -28.68 23.51 9.54
N CYS A 392 -28.50 22.23 9.21
CA CYS A 392 -29.07 21.57 8.02
C CYS A 392 -30.49 20.99 8.20
N GLY A 393 -31.29 21.55 9.12
CA GLY A 393 -32.69 21.20 9.31
C GLY A 393 -32.93 19.71 9.61
N ASN A 394 -33.49 18.97 8.65
CA ASN A 394 -33.78 17.54 8.79
C ASN A 394 -32.62 16.61 8.37
N GLN A 395 -31.45 17.16 7.98
CA GLN A 395 -30.21 16.39 7.76
C GLN A 395 -29.27 16.41 8.98
N ASN A 396 -29.66 17.07 10.08
CA ASN A 396 -28.85 17.22 11.29
C ASN A 396 -28.59 15.88 12.00
N ILE A 397 -27.31 15.51 12.16
CA ILE A 397 -26.88 14.33 12.95
C ILE A 397 -26.47 14.66 14.39
N VAL A 398 -26.13 15.93 14.63
CA VAL A 398 -25.86 16.54 15.93
C VAL A 398 -26.32 18.00 15.89
N PHE A 399 -26.41 18.66 17.05
CA PHE A 399 -26.81 20.08 17.17
C PHE A 399 -25.66 21.03 17.53
N ASN A 400 -24.51 20.48 17.96
CA ASN A 400 -23.27 21.20 18.26
C ASN A 400 -22.14 20.47 17.50
N SER A 401 -21.11 21.16 17.06
CA SER A 401 -19.90 20.49 16.54
C SER A 401 -19.16 19.76 17.65
N ASN A 402 -18.47 18.67 17.30
CA ASN A 402 -17.42 18.07 18.14
C ASN A 402 -16.09 18.72 17.77
N GLU A 403 -15.26 19.03 18.77
CA GLU A 403 -14.08 19.88 18.63
C GLU A 403 -12.82 19.10 18.18
N TYR A 404 -12.93 18.41 17.06
CA TYR A 404 -11.85 17.77 16.32
C TYR A 404 -12.11 17.92 14.81
N TYR A 405 -11.09 17.68 13.99
CA TYR A 405 -11.21 17.67 12.53
C TYR A 405 -11.40 16.23 12.03
N ASN A 406 -12.34 16.02 11.09
CA ASN A 406 -12.39 14.76 10.34
C ASN A 406 -11.10 14.60 9.51
N ILE A 407 -10.79 13.37 9.13
CA ILE A 407 -9.58 13.02 8.39
C ILE A 407 -9.30 13.92 7.17
N GLY A 408 -10.25 14.16 6.26
CA GLY A 408 -10.05 15.07 5.13
C GLY A 408 -9.72 16.51 5.55
N SER A 409 -10.27 16.99 6.67
CA SER A 409 -9.91 18.29 7.23
C SER A 409 -8.53 18.30 7.91
N LEU A 410 -8.06 17.16 8.45
CA LEU A 410 -6.69 17.03 8.94
C LEU A 410 -5.70 17.05 7.75
N GLU A 411 -6.00 16.29 6.70
CA GLU A 411 -5.19 16.24 5.47
C GLU A 411 -5.02 17.63 4.86
N ASP A 412 -6.12 18.34 4.56
CA ASP A 412 -6.09 19.72 4.03
C ASP A 412 -5.22 20.65 4.92
N TYR A 413 -5.49 20.68 6.23
CA TYR A 413 -4.86 21.63 7.17
C TYR A 413 -3.36 21.31 7.33
N ILE A 414 -3.02 20.05 7.59
CA ILE A 414 -1.63 19.60 7.79
C ILE A 414 -0.84 19.80 6.50
N PHE A 415 -1.40 19.44 5.35
CA PHE A 415 -0.77 19.66 4.05
C PHE A 415 -0.55 21.16 3.80
N TYR A 416 -1.57 22.01 3.95
CA TYR A 416 -1.41 23.46 3.70
C TYR A 416 -0.39 24.12 4.64
N ALA A 417 -0.37 23.72 5.92
CA ALA A 417 0.53 24.28 6.93
C ALA A 417 1.98 23.80 6.81
N ARG A 418 2.21 22.53 6.43
CA ARG A 418 3.56 21.92 6.34
C ARG A 418 4.16 21.99 4.92
N GLN A 419 3.38 21.71 3.88
CA GLN A 419 3.82 21.64 2.48
C GLN A 419 3.34 22.84 1.62
N GLY A 420 2.06 23.22 1.77
CA GLY A 420 1.40 24.25 0.97
C GLY A 420 1.88 25.68 1.26
N THR A 421 1.11 26.69 0.84
CA THR A 421 1.55 28.10 1.00
C THR A 421 1.66 28.52 2.47
N GLY A 422 0.96 27.85 3.39
CA GLY A 422 1.13 28.01 4.84
C GLY A 422 2.53 27.68 5.36
N SER A 423 3.30 26.85 4.63
CA SER A 423 4.70 26.53 4.94
C SER A 423 5.64 27.74 4.78
N THR A 424 5.24 28.77 4.03
CA THR A 424 6.11 29.91 3.67
C THR A 424 6.22 30.99 4.75
N CYS A 425 5.44 30.89 5.83
CA CYS A 425 5.47 31.83 6.95
C CYS A 425 5.10 31.17 8.29
N GLY A 426 4.98 31.98 9.36
CA GLY A 426 5.05 31.50 10.73
C GLY A 426 6.49 31.18 11.16
N THR A 427 6.66 30.75 12.40
CA THR A 427 7.95 30.32 12.98
C THR A 427 7.82 28.93 13.57
N GLU A 428 8.65 28.00 13.12
CA GLU A 428 8.75 26.66 13.70
C GLU A 428 9.65 26.65 14.94
N ALA A 429 9.22 25.92 15.96
CA ALA A 429 10.07 25.48 17.05
C ALA A 429 10.33 23.96 16.89
N PRO A 430 11.59 23.49 16.98
CA PRO A 430 11.88 22.07 17.05
C PRO A 430 11.38 21.53 18.40
N THR A 431 10.94 20.28 18.37
CA THR A 431 10.30 19.59 19.49
C THR A 431 11.02 18.25 19.72
N MET A 432 10.59 17.48 20.72
CA MET A 432 11.05 16.09 20.90
C MET A 432 10.00 15.06 20.50
N ASN A 433 8.81 15.48 20.05
CA ASN A 433 7.66 14.60 19.81
C ASN A 433 7.75 13.89 18.46
N HIS A 434 7.62 12.57 18.43
CA HIS A 434 7.65 11.75 17.22
C HIS A 434 6.24 11.58 16.60
N GLU A 435 6.13 10.91 15.44
CA GLU A 435 4.84 10.56 14.84
C GLU A 435 4.52 9.08 15.16
N PRO A 436 3.32 8.73 15.67
CA PRO A 436 2.97 7.35 16.01
C PRO A 436 3.09 6.38 14.84
N GLU A 437 3.35 5.10 15.14
CA GLU A 437 3.47 4.03 14.16
C GLU A 437 2.25 3.11 14.23
N ILE A 438 1.47 3.06 13.14
CA ILE A 438 0.29 2.19 13.00
C ILE A 438 0.71 0.75 12.67
N GLN A 439 -0.05 -0.23 13.16
CA GLN A 439 -0.04 -1.60 12.66
C GLN A 439 -1.46 -2.00 12.23
N MET A 440 -1.64 -2.22 10.93
CA MET A 440 -2.91 -2.57 10.29
C MET A 440 -2.91 -4.07 9.92
N PRO A 441 -3.94 -4.85 10.29
CA PRO A 441 -4.02 -6.28 9.98
C PRO A 441 -4.80 -6.58 8.68
N TYR A 442 -4.87 -5.64 7.74
CA TYR A 442 -5.71 -5.69 6.55
C TYR A 442 -4.90 -5.45 5.27
N GLU A 443 -5.31 -6.16 4.21
CA GLU A 443 -4.94 -5.89 2.82
C GLU A 443 -6.12 -5.20 2.12
N ASP A 444 -5.88 -4.48 1.04
CA ASP A 444 -6.94 -3.81 0.27
C ASP A 444 -7.64 -4.75 -0.72
N GLY A 445 -8.89 -4.42 -1.06
CA GLY A 445 -9.64 -5.04 -2.16
C GLY A 445 -10.57 -6.19 -1.80
N PHE A 446 -10.65 -6.61 -0.53
CA PHE A 446 -11.59 -7.65 -0.09
C PHE A 446 -13.07 -7.19 -0.17
N PHE A 447 -14.00 -8.15 -0.05
CA PHE A 447 -15.45 -7.89 -0.11
C PHE A 447 -16.18 -8.29 1.17
N ILE A 448 -17.21 -7.54 1.53
CA ILE A 448 -18.19 -7.88 2.58
C ILE A 448 -19.59 -8.10 1.98
N PRO A 449 -20.46 -8.92 2.59
CA PRO A 449 -21.87 -9.00 2.21
C PRO A 449 -22.63 -7.68 2.46
N ILE A 450 -23.66 -7.41 1.66
CA ILE A 450 -24.60 -6.30 1.90
C ILE A 450 -25.44 -6.53 3.18
N GLU A 451 -25.98 -5.45 3.73
CA GLU A 451 -26.86 -5.41 4.91
C GLU A 451 -26.34 -6.16 6.16
N THR A 452 -25.02 -6.35 6.28
CA THR A 452 -24.38 -7.15 7.34
C THR A 452 -23.43 -6.29 8.21
N PRO A 453 -23.49 -6.37 9.55
CA PRO A 453 -22.55 -5.68 10.44
C PRO A 453 -21.08 -6.08 10.26
N PHE A 454 -20.17 -5.15 10.55
CA PHE A 454 -18.72 -5.40 10.51
C PHE A 454 -17.96 -4.68 11.63
N VAL A 455 -16.69 -5.07 11.85
CA VAL A 455 -15.80 -4.46 12.84
C VAL A 455 -14.41 -4.24 12.25
N LEU A 456 -13.90 -3.01 12.37
CA LEU A 456 -12.52 -2.67 12.03
C LEU A 456 -11.70 -2.54 13.31
N GLU A 457 -10.49 -3.09 13.33
CA GLU A 457 -9.58 -3.15 14.47
C GLU A 457 -8.12 -3.02 14.02
N ALA A 458 -7.38 -2.14 14.68
CA ALA A 458 -5.96 -1.93 14.45
C ALA A 458 -5.25 -1.56 15.77
N THR A 459 -3.92 -1.45 15.73
CA THR A 459 -3.12 -0.92 16.84
C THR A 459 -2.19 0.18 16.36
N ALA A 460 -1.61 0.91 17.31
CA ALA A 460 -0.45 1.75 17.06
C ALA A 460 0.46 1.79 18.29
N THR A 461 1.70 2.19 18.07
CA THR A 461 2.73 2.40 19.08
C THR A 461 3.34 3.79 18.94
N ASP A 462 3.98 4.27 20.01
CA ASP A 462 4.61 5.59 20.07
C ASP A 462 5.98 5.51 20.75
N GLU A 463 6.95 6.33 20.31
CA GLU A 463 8.32 6.30 20.83
C GLU A 463 8.48 7.11 22.13
N ASP A 464 7.74 8.22 22.29
CA ASP A 464 7.78 9.06 23.49
C ASP A 464 6.99 8.46 24.67
N GLY A 465 6.07 7.54 24.38
CA GLY A 465 5.17 6.92 25.34
C GLY A 465 3.95 7.79 25.65
N ASP A 466 3.53 8.63 24.70
CA ASP A 466 2.34 9.44 24.79
C ASP A 466 1.05 8.67 24.48
N ASN A 467 -0.08 9.36 24.62
CA ASN A 467 -1.25 8.78 25.24
C ASN A 467 -2.40 8.62 24.25
N LEU A 468 -2.14 7.74 23.27
CA LEU A 468 -2.87 7.59 22.02
C LEU A 468 -4.39 7.59 22.16
N THR A 469 -5.06 8.33 21.27
CA THR A 469 -6.49 8.23 20.99
C THR A 469 -6.71 7.91 19.52
N TYR A 470 -7.77 7.16 19.27
CA TYR A 470 -8.00 6.46 18.01
C TYR A 470 -9.39 6.78 17.47
N ILE A 471 -9.53 6.77 16.15
CA ILE A 471 -10.81 6.88 15.45
C ILE A 471 -10.74 6.14 14.11
N TRP A 472 -11.85 5.50 13.74
CA TRP A 472 -12.09 4.98 12.40
C TRP A 472 -13.11 5.87 11.70
N GLU A 473 -12.72 6.52 10.60
CA GLU A 473 -13.59 7.40 9.80
C GLU A 473 -13.80 6.84 8.40
N GLN A 474 -14.99 7.07 7.83
CA GLN A 474 -15.25 6.73 6.42
C GLN A 474 -14.66 7.80 5.51
N PHE A 475 -14.11 7.38 4.37
CA PHE A 475 -13.35 8.22 3.45
C PHE A 475 -13.85 8.09 2.00
N ASP A 476 -15.16 7.90 1.84
CA ASP A 476 -15.82 7.85 0.53
C ASP A 476 -16.48 9.20 0.18
N LEU A 477 -16.14 9.78 -0.96
CA LEU A 477 -16.88 10.89 -1.56
C LEU A 477 -18.04 10.36 -2.43
N GLY A 478 -19.12 11.13 -2.56
CA GLY A 478 -20.26 10.71 -3.36
C GLY A 478 -21.33 11.78 -3.58
N PRO A 479 -22.44 11.43 -4.26
CA PRO A 479 -23.49 12.39 -4.59
C PRO A 479 -24.27 12.85 -3.35
N VAL A 480 -24.78 14.09 -3.40
CA VAL A 480 -25.66 14.64 -2.35
C VAL A 480 -26.94 13.82 -2.25
N THR A 481 -27.11 13.12 -1.12
CA THR A 481 -28.28 12.27 -0.86
C THR A 481 -28.94 12.58 0.48
N PRO A 482 -30.26 12.37 0.64
CA PRO A 482 -30.91 12.46 1.95
C PRO A 482 -30.27 11.49 2.94
N ILE A 483 -30.14 11.92 4.18
CA ILE A 483 -29.58 11.11 5.25
C ILE A 483 -30.33 9.77 5.41
N GLY A 484 -29.56 8.68 5.52
CA GLY A 484 -30.07 7.32 5.55
C GLY A 484 -30.67 6.82 4.23
N GLN A 485 -30.50 7.54 3.12
CA GLN A 485 -30.90 7.12 1.76
C GLN A 485 -29.74 7.29 0.75
N PRO A 486 -28.58 6.64 1.01
CA PRO A 486 -27.38 6.79 0.20
C PRO A 486 -27.54 6.23 -1.22
N THR A 487 -26.83 6.81 -2.18
CA THR A 487 -26.69 6.30 -3.55
C THR A 487 -25.24 6.51 -4.02
N GLY A 488 -24.74 5.63 -4.90
CA GLY A 488 -23.31 5.62 -5.23
C GLY A 488 -22.46 5.45 -3.96
N ASN A 489 -21.34 6.18 -3.89
CA ASN A 489 -20.41 6.11 -2.77
C ASN A 489 -20.68 7.15 -1.65
N ALA A 490 -21.85 7.80 -1.63
CA ALA A 490 -22.21 8.80 -0.61
C ALA A 490 -22.01 8.29 0.84
N PRO A 491 -21.51 9.11 1.79
CA PRO A 491 -21.20 8.67 3.16
C PRO A 491 -22.34 7.93 3.87
N LEU A 492 -21.97 6.87 4.58
CA LEU A 492 -22.86 5.93 5.28
C LEU A 492 -22.80 6.07 6.81
N PHE A 493 -21.62 6.37 7.35
CA PHE A 493 -21.34 6.32 8.78
C PHE A 493 -20.86 7.67 9.30
N ARG A 494 -21.54 8.19 10.32
CA ARG A 494 -21.11 9.40 11.04
C ARG A 494 -19.73 9.25 11.67
N SER A 495 -19.07 10.39 11.91
CA SER A 495 -17.89 10.45 12.77
C SER A 495 -18.25 10.47 14.27
N PHE A 496 -17.28 10.13 15.12
CA PHE A 496 -17.37 10.12 16.59
C PHE A 496 -16.05 10.60 17.21
N PRO A 497 -16.04 11.34 18.33
CA PRO A 497 -14.82 11.83 18.96
C PRO A 497 -13.74 10.75 19.20
N PRO A 498 -12.45 11.03 18.93
CA PRO A 498 -11.34 10.11 19.19
C PRO A 498 -11.31 9.59 20.64
N SER A 499 -10.98 8.31 20.80
CA SER A 499 -11.11 7.59 22.07
C SER A 499 -9.91 6.67 22.33
N PRO A 500 -9.46 6.48 23.59
CA PRO A 500 -8.43 5.48 23.92
C PRO A 500 -8.83 4.03 23.57
N ASN A 501 -10.14 3.76 23.43
CA ASN A 501 -10.68 2.46 22.99
C ASN A 501 -11.19 2.50 21.54
N GLY A 502 -10.95 3.59 20.80
CA GLY A 502 -11.41 3.75 19.41
C GLY A 502 -10.63 2.93 18.39
N ASN A 503 -9.63 2.16 18.84
CA ASN A 503 -8.80 1.30 18.00
C ASN A 503 -9.61 0.15 17.37
N LYS A 504 -10.74 -0.20 18.00
CA LYS A 504 -11.76 -1.12 17.50
C LYS A 504 -13.10 -0.38 17.33
N ARG A 505 -13.63 -0.30 16.10
CA ARG A 505 -14.98 0.27 15.83
C ARG A 505 -15.88 -0.75 15.15
N THR A 506 -17.07 -0.94 15.73
CA THR A 506 -18.18 -1.70 15.13
C THR A 506 -19.06 -0.78 14.28
N PHE A 507 -19.56 -1.30 13.16
CA PHE A 507 -20.38 -0.58 12.21
C PHE A 507 -21.70 -1.35 11.92
N PRO A 508 -22.88 -0.77 12.24
CA PRO A 508 -23.10 0.41 13.09
C PRO A 508 -22.59 0.20 14.53
N ALA A 509 -22.60 1.25 15.35
CA ALA A 509 -22.19 1.17 16.75
C ALA A 509 -22.88 0.01 17.49
N LEU A 510 -22.11 -0.80 18.24
CA LEU A 510 -22.56 -2.09 18.81
C LEU A 510 -23.87 -2.03 19.60
N ASN A 511 -24.12 -0.92 20.32
CA ASN A 511 -25.37 -0.71 21.06
C ASN A 511 -26.61 -0.59 20.16
N LYS A 512 -26.46 -0.14 18.91
CA LYS A 512 -27.54 -0.10 17.89
C LYS A 512 -27.94 -1.49 17.44
N ILE A 513 -26.95 -2.37 17.26
CA ILE A 513 -27.14 -3.78 16.86
C ILE A 513 -27.86 -4.53 17.98
N ILE A 514 -27.28 -4.55 19.20
CA ILE A 514 -27.84 -5.27 20.38
C ILE A 514 -29.31 -4.90 20.66
N SER A 515 -29.66 -3.62 20.49
CA SER A 515 -31.01 -3.10 20.77
C SER A 515 -31.95 -3.11 19.56
N ASN A 516 -31.47 -3.47 18.37
CA ASN A 516 -32.18 -3.34 17.09
C ASN A 516 -32.70 -1.93 16.79
N THR A 517 -32.03 -0.88 17.28
CA THR A 517 -32.42 0.54 17.06
C THR A 517 -31.50 1.27 16.09
N PHE A 518 -31.46 0.79 14.85
CA PHE A 518 -30.79 1.48 13.74
C PHE A 518 -31.42 2.86 13.46
N ASP A 519 -30.61 3.82 13.04
CA ASP A 519 -31.06 5.15 12.61
C ASP A 519 -30.30 5.64 11.37
N ALA A 520 -30.68 6.79 10.85
CA ALA A 520 -30.18 7.30 9.57
C ALA A 520 -28.70 7.76 9.60
N THR A 521 -28.04 7.80 10.77
CA THR A 521 -26.66 8.30 10.92
C THR A 521 -25.58 7.23 10.74
N GLU A 522 -25.95 5.95 10.74
CA GLU A 522 -25.08 4.81 10.43
C GLU A 522 -25.89 3.74 9.68
N VAL A 523 -25.71 3.63 8.36
CA VAL A 523 -26.50 2.73 7.51
C VAL A 523 -25.62 1.73 6.77
N LEU A 524 -25.92 0.44 6.92
CA LEU A 524 -25.23 -0.64 6.21
C LEU A 524 -25.46 -0.58 4.69
N PRO A 525 -24.47 -0.96 3.86
CA PRO A 525 -24.58 -0.93 2.42
C PRO A 525 -25.63 -1.95 1.93
N SER A 526 -26.65 -1.51 1.18
CA SER A 526 -27.72 -2.37 0.64
C SER A 526 -27.56 -2.68 -0.86
N TYR A 527 -26.42 -2.32 -1.43
CA TYR A 527 -26.02 -2.55 -2.81
C TYR A 527 -24.48 -2.61 -2.92
N ALA A 528 -23.95 -3.00 -4.07
CA ALA A 528 -22.51 -3.05 -4.32
C ALA A 528 -21.94 -1.64 -4.49
N ARG A 529 -20.94 -1.30 -3.68
CA ARG A 529 -20.24 -0.02 -3.68
C ARG A 529 -18.85 -0.17 -3.04
N ASP A 530 -18.04 0.86 -3.20
CA ASP A 530 -16.78 0.98 -2.49
C ASP A 530 -16.99 1.46 -1.05
N LEU A 531 -16.08 1.07 -0.17
CA LEU A 531 -16.02 1.40 1.25
C LEU A 531 -14.56 1.63 1.64
N THR A 532 -14.18 2.90 1.70
CA THR A 532 -12.87 3.35 2.16
C THR A 532 -12.98 3.81 3.60
N PHE A 533 -12.11 3.31 4.48
CA PHE A 533 -11.99 3.76 5.85
C PHE A 533 -10.56 4.18 6.15
N GLN A 534 -10.40 5.24 6.93
CA GLN A 534 -9.10 5.63 7.48
C GLN A 534 -9.06 5.36 8.99
N PHE A 535 -8.00 4.69 9.43
CA PHE A 535 -7.66 4.57 10.84
C PHE A 535 -6.75 5.73 11.23
N VAL A 536 -7.25 6.65 12.06
CA VAL A 536 -6.53 7.86 12.45
C VAL A 536 -6.13 7.76 13.93
N VAL A 537 -4.86 8.05 14.20
CA VAL A 537 -4.25 7.99 15.52
C VAL A 537 -3.70 9.36 15.89
N ARG A 538 -4.02 9.82 17.10
CA ARG A 538 -3.55 11.08 17.68
C ARG A 538 -2.75 10.76 18.94
N ASP A 539 -1.56 11.33 19.10
CA ASP A 539 -0.75 11.13 20.31
C ASP A 539 -1.32 11.85 21.55
N ASN A 540 -1.99 12.99 21.34
CA ASN A 540 -2.40 13.95 22.36
C ASN A 540 -1.21 14.52 23.16
N ASN A 541 -0.03 14.63 22.55
CA ASN A 541 1.17 15.15 23.22
C ASN A 541 0.94 16.58 23.75
N PRO A 542 1.30 16.88 25.01
CA PRO A 542 0.93 18.12 25.68
C PRO A 542 1.76 19.35 25.25
N GLU A 543 2.87 19.17 24.53
CA GLU A 543 3.65 20.27 23.94
C GLU A 543 3.14 20.62 22.53
N ASN A 544 2.94 19.60 21.69
CA ASN A 544 2.31 19.65 20.37
C ASN A 544 1.95 18.23 19.91
N GLY A 545 0.73 18.02 19.46
CA GLY A 545 0.29 16.71 19.00
C GLY A 545 0.64 16.41 17.55
N ALA A 546 0.77 15.12 17.26
CA ALA A 546 0.83 14.50 15.96
C ALA A 546 -0.47 13.72 15.67
N SER A 547 -0.92 13.81 14.43
CA SER A 547 -1.96 12.96 13.85
C SER A 547 -1.34 12.16 12.71
N VAL A 548 -1.55 10.85 12.70
CA VAL A 548 -1.16 9.93 11.61
C VAL A 548 -2.36 9.08 11.20
N TRP A 549 -2.34 8.54 9.99
CA TRP A 549 -3.44 7.74 9.47
C TRP A 549 -2.95 6.64 8.52
N GLN A 550 -3.79 5.62 8.34
CA GLN A 550 -3.62 4.59 7.32
C GLN A 550 -5.00 4.19 6.77
N PRO A 551 -5.18 4.12 5.43
CA PRO A 551 -6.41 3.67 4.83
C PRO A 551 -6.58 2.14 4.88
N VAL A 552 -7.81 1.69 4.66
CA VAL A 552 -8.19 0.35 4.18
C VAL A 552 -9.39 0.50 3.24
N ALA A 553 -9.32 -0.11 2.06
CA ALA A 553 -10.31 -0.03 1.01
C ALA A 553 -10.90 -1.40 0.70
N PHE A 554 -12.21 -1.56 0.87
CA PHE A 554 -12.95 -2.78 0.57
C PHE A 554 -14.27 -2.47 -0.14
N LYS A 555 -15.03 -3.50 -0.53
CA LYS A 555 -16.26 -3.33 -1.31
C LYS A 555 -17.42 -4.15 -0.73
N SER A 556 -18.65 -3.71 -0.93
CA SER A 556 -19.83 -4.56 -0.69
C SER A 556 -20.17 -5.39 -1.92
N ASP A 557 -20.49 -6.68 -1.73
CA ASP A 557 -20.94 -7.57 -2.80
C ASP A 557 -22.47 -7.67 -2.84
N ALA A 558 -23.11 -7.12 -3.88
CA ALA A 558 -24.55 -7.22 -4.09
C ALA A 558 -25.06 -8.64 -4.37
N THR A 559 -24.18 -9.62 -4.54
CA THR A 559 -24.54 -11.03 -4.72
C THR A 559 -24.50 -11.82 -3.40
N ALA A 560 -24.07 -11.22 -2.29
CA ALA A 560 -23.96 -11.88 -0.99
C ALA A 560 -24.52 -11.00 0.16
N GLY A 561 -25.16 -11.64 1.14
CA GLY A 561 -25.82 -10.99 2.27
C GLY A 561 -27.33 -10.82 2.12
N PRO A 562 -28.04 -10.43 3.21
CA PRO A 562 -27.52 -10.27 4.57
C PRO A 562 -27.16 -11.60 5.22
N PHE A 563 -25.95 -11.70 5.78
CA PHE A 563 -25.54 -12.82 6.63
C PHE A 563 -26.23 -12.68 7.99
N ARG A 564 -26.85 -13.75 8.52
CA ARG A 564 -27.71 -13.66 9.72
C ARG A 564 -27.66 -14.87 10.65
N VAL A 565 -27.59 -14.63 11.95
CA VAL A 565 -27.80 -15.67 12.98
C VAL A 565 -29.30 -15.98 13.06
N LEU A 566 -29.68 -17.24 12.80
CA LEU A 566 -31.09 -17.67 12.82
C LEU A 566 -31.52 -18.26 14.17
N THR A 567 -30.55 -18.49 15.07
CA THR A 567 -30.72 -19.22 16.33
C THR A 567 -31.01 -18.27 17.49
N ALA A 568 -31.84 -18.72 18.44
CA ALA A 568 -32.23 -17.97 19.64
C ALA A 568 -32.92 -16.60 19.36
N ASN A 569 -33.60 -16.47 18.21
CA ASN A 569 -34.47 -15.32 17.89
C ASN A 569 -35.92 -15.50 18.40
N GLU A 570 -36.24 -16.60 19.10
CA GLU A 570 -37.58 -16.89 19.63
C GLU A 570 -37.73 -16.54 21.11
N ASN A 571 -38.73 -15.72 21.44
CA ASN A 571 -39.04 -15.27 22.80
C ASN A 571 -39.25 -16.45 23.77
N GLY A 572 -38.43 -16.55 24.81
CA GLY A 572 -38.45 -17.66 25.76
C GLY A 572 -37.64 -18.89 25.32
N THR A 573 -36.65 -18.70 24.43
CA THR A 573 -35.58 -19.68 24.23
C THR A 573 -34.85 -19.94 25.55
N VAL A 574 -34.73 -21.20 25.94
CA VAL A 574 -33.98 -21.64 27.14
C VAL A 574 -33.02 -22.76 26.76
N TRP A 575 -31.75 -22.58 27.08
CA TRP A 575 -30.71 -23.59 26.95
C TRP A 575 -30.28 -24.09 28.33
N ALA A 576 -29.80 -25.33 28.42
CA ALA A 576 -29.27 -25.90 29.65
C ALA A 576 -27.74 -25.90 29.59
N GLY A 577 -27.09 -25.49 30.68
CA GLY A 577 -25.66 -25.60 30.85
C GLY A 577 -25.16 -27.03 30.65
N GLY A 578 -24.07 -27.18 29.91
CA GLY A 578 -23.51 -28.49 29.55
C GLY A 578 -24.28 -29.24 28.46
N SER A 579 -25.33 -28.65 27.86
CA SER A 579 -26.05 -29.29 26.75
C SER A 579 -25.41 -28.99 25.40
N HIS A 580 -25.57 -29.92 24.46
CA HIS A 580 -25.14 -29.76 23.07
C HIS A 580 -26.28 -29.11 22.26
N ARG A 581 -25.99 -28.13 21.42
CA ARG A 581 -26.98 -27.32 20.69
C ARG A 581 -26.54 -27.05 19.26
N GLU A 582 -27.50 -26.91 18.36
CA GLU A 582 -27.27 -26.50 16.97
C GLU A 582 -27.36 -24.97 16.89
N VAL A 583 -26.37 -24.34 16.25
CA VAL A 583 -26.41 -22.93 15.85
C VAL A 583 -26.51 -22.90 14.33
N ASN A 584 -27.66 -22.43 13.85
CA ASN A 584 -27.98 -22.16 12.45
C ASN A 584 -27.78 -20.67 12.12
N TRP A 585 -27.26 -20.38 10.92
CA TRP A 585 -27.13 -19.06 10.32
C TRP A 585 -27.42 -19.11 8.81
N ASP A 586 -27.75 -17.97 8.20
CA ASP A 586 -27.85 -17.84 6.75
C ASP A 586 -26.46 -17.53 6.16
N VAL A 587 -25.91 -18.48 5.39
CA VAL A 587 -24.65 -18.33 4.66
C VAL A 587 -24.71 -17.18 3.65
N ALA A 588 -25.90 -16.86 3.13
CA ALA A 588 -26.18 -15.72 2.27
C ALA A 588 -25.16 -15.53 1.11
N ASN A 589 -24.71 -16.63 0.48
CA ASN A 589 -23.71 -16.63 -0.61
C ASN A 589 -22.33 -16.01 -0.24
N THR A 590 -21.97 -15.95 1.04
CA THR A 590 -20.69 -15.37 1.52
C THR A 590 -19.45 -16.26 1.27
N THR A 591 -19.65 -17.53 0.94
CA THR A 591 -18.60 -18.48 0.49
C THR A 591 -18.15 -18.24 -0.96
N ASN A 592 -18.76 -17.29 -1.69
CA ASN A 592 -18.40 -17.02 -3.08
C ASN A 592 -16.97 -16.43 -3.20
N PRO A 593 -16.28 -16.56 -4.36
CA PRO A 593 -14.88 -16.18 -4.51
C PRO A 593 -14.51 -14.71 -4.22
N ARG A 594 -15.47 -13.79 -4.12
CA ARG A 594 -15.23 -12.38 -3.78
C ARG A 594 -15.20 -12.13 -2.27
N VAL A 595 -16.21 -12.63 -1.56
CA VAL A 595 -16.33 -12.47 -0.10
C VAL A 595 -15.47 -13.49 0.65
N ASN A 596 -15.23 -14.65 0.02
CA ASN A 596 -14.32 -15.72 0.42
C ASN A 596 -14.43 -16.17 1.89
N CYS A 597 -15.61 -16.04 2.51
CA CYS A 597 -15.83 -16.46 3.89
C CYS A 597 -16.04 -17.98 3.93
N GLN A 598 -14.95 -18.75 3.94
CA GLN A 598 -15.02 -20.21 4.00
C GLN A 598 -15.26 -20.74 5.42
N TYR A 599 -14.92 -19.96 6.46
CA TYR A 599 -14.99 -20.36 7.87
C TYR A 599 -15.56 -19.26 8.77
N VAL A 600 -16.23 -19.68 9.85
CA VAL A 600 -16.83 -18.81 10.87
C VAL A 600 -16.48 -19.26 12.29
N ASP A 601 -16.50 -18.30 13.22
CA ASP A 601 -16.45 -18.55 14.67
C ASP A 601 -17.82 -18.30 15.30
N ILE A 602 -18.15 -19.09 16.32
CA ILE A 602 -19.39 -18.99 17.08
C ILE A 602 -19.05 -18.64 18.53
N LEU A 603 -19.46 -17.46 18.97
CA LEU A 603 -19.13 -16.89 20.27
C LEU A 603 -20.39 -16.66 21.10
N LEU A 604 -20.26 -16.76 22.43
CA LEU A 604 -21.32 -16.52 23.40
C LEU A 604 -20.99 -15.33 24.30
N SER A 605 -21.94 -14.40 24.37
CA SER A 605 -22.06 -13.39 25.42
C SER A 605 -23.00 -13.90 26.53
N VAL A 606 -22.77 -13.41 27.75
CA VAL A 606 -23.64 -13.60 28.92
C VAL A 606 -24.07 -12.29 29.56
N ASP A 607 -23.84 -11.16 28.86
CA ASP A 607 -24.00 -9.78 29.35
C ASP A 607 -24.92 -8.91 28.47
N GLY A 608 -25.74 -9.52 27.62
CA GLY A 608 -26.62 -8.83 26.66
C GLY A 608 -25.95 -8.51 25.32
N GLY A 609 -24.85 -9.18 24.99
CA GLY A 609 -24.16 -9.04 23.69
C GLY A 609 -23.03 -8.01 23.65
N PHE A 610 -22.64 -7.42 24.79
CA PHE A 610 -21.59 -6.39 24.85
C PHE A 610 -20.18 -6.99 24.84
N THR A 611 -19.98 -8.14 25.49
CA THR A 611 -18.71 -8.89 25.47
C THR A 611 -18.92 -10.37 25.15
N TYR A 612 -17.94 -10.97 24.47
CA TYR A 612 -17.97 -12.37 24.03
C TYR A 612 -16.81 -13.18 24.65
N PRO A 613 -16.82 -13.45 25.97
CA PRO A 613 -15.72 -14.12 26.66
C PRO A 613 -15.69 -15.64 26.46
N TYR A 614 -16.68 -16.24 25.80
CA TYR A 614 -16.77 -17.68 25.55
C TYR A 614 -16.78 -17.97 24.04
N THR A 615 -15.70 -18.51 23.50
CA THR A 615 -15.71 -19.19 22.20
C THR A 615 -16.44 -20.52 22.35
N LEU A 616 -17.53 -20.72 21.61
CA LEU A 616 -18.25 -22.00 21.59
C LEU A 616 -17.67 -22.95 20.53
N LEU A 617 -17.27 -22.38 19.39
CA LEU A 617 -16.65 -23.04 18.25
C LEU A 617 -15.85 -21.99 17.46
N ALA A 618 -14.75 -22.38 16.81
CA ALA A 618 -13.93 -21.50 15.98
C ALA A 618 -13.49 -22.24 14.72
N GLY A 619 -13.34 -21.51 13.61
CA GLY A 619 -12.91 -22.06 12.32
C GLY A 619 -13.82 -23.15 11.74
N THR A 620 -15.11 -23.17 12.06
CA THR A 620 -16.04 -24.13 11.44
C THR A 620 -16.40 -23.68 10.02
N PRO A 621 -16.57 -24.57 9.03
CA PRO A 621 -16.96 -24.16 7.69
C PRO A 621 -18.27 -23.37 7.65
N ASN A 622 -18.37 -22.45 6.71
CA ASN A 622 -19.52 -21.58 6.51
C ASN A 622 -20.63 -22.27 5.69
N ASP A 623 -21.14 -23.40 6.21
CA ASP A 623 -22.17 -24.24 5.57
C ASP A 623 -23.60 -23.97 6.07
N GLY A 624 -23.75 -23.19 7.14
CA GLY A 624 -25.02 -22.67 7.67
C GLY A 624 -25.49 -23.29 8.98
N SER A 625 -24.81 -24.33 9.48
CA SER A 625 -25.19 -24.98 10.74
C SER A 625 -24.02 -25.70 11.40
N ALA A 626 -23.77 -25.44 12.68
CA ALA A 626 -22.78 -26.18 13.45
C ALA A 626 -23.25 -26.50 14.88
N MET A 627 -22.75 -27.62 15.41
CA MET A 627 -23.05 -28.07 16.76
C MET A 627 -22.06 -27.49 17.78
N VAL A 628 -22.58 -26.89 18.85
CA VAL A 628 -21.83 -26.23 19.91
C VAL A 628 -22.13 -26.81 21.29
N ASP A 629 -21.19 -26.66 22.22
CA ASP A 629 -21.37 -27.00 23.63
C ASP A 629 -21.68 -25.75 24.46
N VAL A 630 -22.83 -25.76 25.13
CA VAL A 630 -23.27 -24.64 25.98
C VAL A 630 -22.51 -24.69 27.30
N PRO A 631 -21.74 -23.65 27.69
CA PRO A 631 -21.06 -23.64 28.98
C PRO A 631 -22.06 -23.60 30.14
N ASN A 632 -21.73 -24.24 31.27
CA ASN A 632 -22.58 -24.22 32.45
C ASN A 632 -22.42 -22.92 33.24
N VAL A 633 -22.94 -21.83 32.67
CA VAL A 633 -22.94 -20.47 33.21
C VAL A 633 -24.36 -19.92 33.09
N ALA A 634 -25.04 -19.73 34.23
CA ALA A 634 -26.40 -19.24 34.22
C ALA A 634 -26.49 -17.73 33.94
N THR A 635 -27.38 -17.34 33.03
CA THR A 635 -27.71 -15.94 32.72
C THR A 635 -29.09 -15.85 32.07
N ASP A 636 -29.77 -14.72 32.24
CA ASP A 636 -30.99 -14.37 31.49
C ASP A 636 -30.66 -13.52 30.24
N ASP A 637 -29.41 -13.06 30.10
CA ASP A 637 -28.94 -12.07 29.12
C ASP A 637 -27.93 -12.69 28.11
N ALA A 638 -28.20 -13.89 27.58
CA ALA A 638 -27.30 -14.55 26.62
C ALA A 638 -27.49 -14.07 25.18
N ARG A 639 -26.38 -13.95 24.42
CA ARG A 639 -26.38 -13.69 22.96
C ARG A 639 -25.36 -14.55 22.23
N ILE A 640 -25.71 -15.01 21.04
CA ILE A 640 -24.84 -15.74 20.11
C ILE A 640 -24.39 -14.77 19.02
N ARG A 641 -23.08 -14.72 18.77
CA ARG A 641 -22.45 -14.04 17.64
C ARG A 641 -21.86 -15.10 16.70
N VAL A 642 -22.13 -14.98 15.41
CA VAL A 642 -21.40 -15.73 14.37
C VAL A 642 -20.62 -14.71 13.54
N GLN A 643 -19.31 -14.90 13.41
CA GLN A 643 -18.41 -14.00 12.69
C GLN A 643 -17.58 -14.74 11.67
N ALA A 644 -17.17 -14.09 10.59
CA ALA A 644 -16.18 -14.67 9.67
C ALA A 644 -14.82 -14.82 10.37
N SER A 645 -14.13 -15.95 10.17
CA SER A 645 -12.80 -16.20 10.77
C SER A 645 -11.65 -15.54 9.98
N GLY A 646 -11.91 -15.08 8.75
CA GLY A 646 -10.93 -14.42 7.86
C GLY A 646 -11.50 -13.20 7.12
N ASN A 647 -12.55 -12.59 7.64
CA ASN A 647 -13.19 -11.39 7.07
C ASN A 647 -13.82 -10.57 8.23
N ILE A 648 -14.12 -9.29 8.03
CA ILE A 648 -14.48 -8.34 9.10
C ILE A 648 -15.95 -8.37 9.54
N PHE A 649 -16.80 -9.13 8.83
CA PHE A 649 -18.25 -9.15 9.05
C PHE A 649 -18.72 -10.20 10.07
N PHE A 650 -19.86 -9.92 10.69
CA PHE A 650 -20.49 -10.80 11.68
C PHE A 650 -21.99 -10.49 11.81
N ASP A 651 -22.73 -11.35 12.51
CA ASP A 651 -24.07 -11.03 13.01
C ASP A 651 -24.29 -11.51 14.46
N ILE A 652 -25.31 -10.98 15.14
CA ILE A 652 -25.69 -11.29 16.52
C ILE A 652 -27.19 -11.58 16.57
N ASN A 653 -27.62 -12.61 17.30
CA ASN A 653 -29.05 -12.95 17.41
C ASN A 653 -29.90 -11.80 18.01
N ASP A 654 -31.13 -11.63 17.52
CA ASP A 654 -31.98 -10.45 17.71
C ASP A 654 -32.30 -10.13 19.19
N ILE A 655 -32.45 -11.16 20.04
CA ILE A 655 -32.97 -11.04 21.41
C ILE A 655 -32.19 -11.87 22.44
N ASP A 656 -32.30 -11.50 23.70
CA ASP A 656 -31.69 -12.23 24.82
C ASP A 656 -32.39 -13.57 25.06
N PHE A 657 -31.60 -14.61 25.38
CA PHE A 657 -32.11 -15.92 25.77
C PHE A 657 -31.51 -16.40 27.11
N VAL A 658 -32.17 -17.38 27.72
CA VAL A 658 -31.80 -17.88 29.06
C VAL A 658 -30.88 -19.09 28.95
N ILE A 659 -29.84 -19.14 29.78
CA ILE A 659 -29.08 -20.35 30.09
C ILE A 659 -29.35 -20.73 31.55
N GLU A 660 -29.94 -21.90 31.78
CA GLU A 660 -30.15 -22.48 33.12
C GLU A 660 -28.95 -23.37 33.53
N GLU A 661 -28.69 -23.52 34.84
CA GLU A 661 -27.70 -24.51 35.32
C GLU A 661 -28.13 -25.96 35.02
N ALA A 662 -27.17 -26.85 34.79
CA ALA A 662 -27.40 -28.28 34.62
C ALA A 662 -28.18 -28.89 35.81
N ALA A 663 -29.36 -29.44 35.55
CA ALA A 663 -30.28 -29.92 36.59
C ALA A 663 -30.04 -31.37 37.05
N GLU A 664 -29.32 -32.19 36.26
CA GLU A 664 -29.05 -33.61 36.53
C GLU A 664 -27.54 -33.92 36.37
N PRO A 665 -26.97 -34.88 37.14
CA PRO A 665 -25.55 -35.23 37.02
C PRO A 665 -25.20 -35.84 35.66
N GLY A 666 -24.20 -35.28 35.00
CA GLY A 666 -23.75 -35.68 33.66
C GLY A 666 -22.41 -35.07 33.30
N TYR A 667 -22.08 -35.11 32.02
CA TYR A 667 -20.82 -34.57 31.49
C TYR A 667 -21.04 -33.83 30.17
N ALA A 668 -20.23 -32.81 29.92
CA ALA A 668 -19.93 -32.35 28.58
C ALA A 668 -18.62 -33.00 28.12
N MET A 669 -18.49 -33.26 26.83
CA MET A 669 -17.24 -33.65 26.18
C MET A 669 -16.94 -32.62 25.11
N SER A 670 -15.74 -32.06 25.09
CA SER A 670 -15.25 -31.24 23.99
C SER A 670 -14.09 -31.94 23.30
N VAL A 671 -13.97 -31.70 22.00
CA VAL A 671 -12.78 -32.02 21.20
C VAL A 671 -12.08 -30.70 20.88
N THR A 672 -10.76 -30.68 20.76
CA THR A 672 -9.99 -29.45 20.52
C THR A 672 -8.73 -29.75 19.72
N PRO A 673 -8.55 -29.16 18.52
CA PRO A 673 -9.55 -28.37 17.76
C PRO A 673 -10.78 -29.20 17.34
N VAL A 674 -11.90 -28.54 17.02
CA VAL A 674 -13.16 -29.19 16.55
C VAL A 674 -13.20 -29.27 15.03
N ALA A 675 -12.85 -28.17 14.36
CA ALA A 675 -12.48 -28.15 12.96
C ALA A 675 -10.97 -27.89 12.89
N LEU A 676 -10.26 -28.66 12.07
CA LEU A 676 -8.86 -28.38 11.76
C LEU A 676 -8.81 -27.40 10.57
N PRO A 677 -7.87 -26.42 10.57
CA PRO A 677 -7.58 -25.65 9.37
C PRO A 677 -7.03 -26.58 8.27
N LEU A 678 -6.89 -26.06 7.06
CA LEU A 678 -6.42 -26.82 5.91
C LEU A 678 -5.14 -27.60 6.22
N VAL A 679 -5.20 -28.92 6.06
CA VAL A 679 -4.08 -29.83 6.30
C VAL A 679 -3.38 -30.12 4.97
N CYS A 680 -2.20 -29.53 4.81
CA CYS A 680 -1.33 -29.77 3.67
C CYS A 680 -0.66 -31.15 3.78
N LEU A 681 -0.89 -32.03 2.81
CA LEU A 681 -0.38 -33.39 2.81
C LEU A 681 0.84 -33.55 1.89
N PRO A 682 1.92 -34.22 2.35
CA PRO A 682 2.05 -34.95 3.61
C PRO A 682 2.26 -34.04 4.85
N SER A 683 1.57 -34.36 5.96
CA SER A 683 1.67 -33.64 7.25
C SER A 683 2.27 -34.51 8.36
N ASP A 684 2.72 -33.88 9.45
CA ASP A 684 2.91 -34.57 10.72
C ASP A 684 1.56 -35.05 11.29
N PRO A 685 1.50 -36.18 12.04
CA PRO A 685 0.26 -36.69 12.61
C PRO A 685 -0.46 -35.67 13.53
N LEU A 686 -1.71 -35.38 13.19
CA LEU A 686 -2.56 -34.39 13.84
C LEU A 686 -2.95 -34.84 15.25
N SER A 687 -2.91 -33.93 16.23
CA SER A 687 -3.17 -34.22 17.64
C SER A 687 -4.40 -33.45 18.15
N ILE A 688 -5.47 -34.18 18.45
CA ILE A 688 -6.74 -33.64 18.96
C ILE A 688 -6.88 -33.99 20.44
N GLU A 689 -7.01 -32.99 21.31
CA GLU A 689 -7.38 -33.21 22.72
C GLU A 689 -8.88 -33.51 22.84
N ILE A 690 -9.23 -34.48 23.67
CA ILE A 690 -10.60 -34.83 24.03
C ILE A 690 -10.72 -34.61 25.52
N SER A 691 -11.43 -33.55 25.93
CA SER A 691 -11.61 -33.17 27.33
C SER A 691 -13.05 -33.38 27.79
N THR A 692 -13.26 -33.57 29.09
CA THR A 692 -14.60 -33.72 29.67
C THR A 692 -14.78 -32.84 30.90
N THR A 693 -15.92 -32.18 31.00
CA THR A 693 -16.34 -31.44 32.20
C THR A 693 -17.47 -32.19 32.88
N ALA A 694 -17.32 -32.47 34.17
CA ALA A 694 -18.34 -33.14 34.99
C ALA A 694 -19.25 -32.13 35.70
N PHE A 695 -20.56 -32.37 35.65
CA PHE A 695 -21.58 -31.56 36.33
C PHE A 695 -22.21 -32.31 37.51
N LEU A 696 -22.60 -31.57 38.55
CA LEU A 696 -23.23 -32.06 39.80
C LEU A 696 -22.54 -33.29 40.45
N GLY A 697 -21.22 -33.45 40.27
CA GLY A 697 -20.42 -34.51 40.89
C GLY A 697 -20.41 -35.86 40.15
N PHE A 698 -20.71 -35.87 38.85
CA PHE A 698 -20.64 -37.06 38.00
C PHE A 698 -19.19 -37.58 37.83
N ASP A 699 -18.92 -38.82 38.23
CA ASP A 699 -17.56 -39.41 38.32
C ASP A 699 -17.35 -40.68 37.46
N SER A 700 -18.24 -40.92 36.49
CA SER A 700 -18.22 -42.15 35.68
C SER A 700 -17.11 -42.19 34.62
N THR A 701 -16.74 -43.39 34.21
CA THR A 701 -15.81 -43.65 33.09
C THR A 701 -16.57 -43.77 31.77
N LEU A 702 -16.13 -42.97 30.79
CA LEU A 702 -16.50 -42.99 29.39
C LEU A 702 -15.62 -43.99 28.63
N GLN A 703 -16.20 -44.71 27.68
CA GLN A 703 -15.48 -45.43 26.61
C GLN A 703 -15.51 -44.57 25.35
N LEU A 704 -14.35 -44.34 24.74
CA LEU A 704 -14.17 -43.57 23.51
C LEU A 704 -14.01 -44.49 22.29
N SER A 705 -14.42 -43.98 21.13
CA SER A 705 -14.18 -44.57 19.81
C SER A 705 -14.33 -43.54 18.70
N LEU A 706 -13.64 -43.71 17.57
CA LEU A 706 -13.85 -42.90 16.36
C LEU A 706 -14.83 -43.59 15.41
N ILE A 707 -15.74 -42.82 14.80
CA ILE A 707 -16.68 -43.28 13.77
C ILE A 707 -16.47 -42.44 12.52
N GLY A 708 -16.11 -43.07 11.40
CA GLY A 708 -15.90 -42.43 10.11
C GLY A 708 -15.08 -43.34 9.19
N GLY A 709 -14.92 -42.92 7.93
CA GLY A 709 -14.03 -43.60 6.98
C GLY A 709 -12.71 -42.85 6.88
N LEU A 710 -11.59 -43.47 7.26
CA LEU A 710 -10.26 -42.97 6.97
C LEU A 710 -9.86 -43.33 5.53
N PRO A 711 -9.07 -42.49 4.83
CA PRO A 711 -8.45 -42.85 3.55
C PRO A 711 -7.57 -44.11 3.67
N GLU A 712 -7.31 -44.81 2.56
CA GLU A 712 -6.49 -46.01 2.59
C GLU A 712 -5.05 -45.69 3.08
N GLY A 713 -4.52 -46.54 3.97
CA GLY A 713 -3.22 -46.31 4.64
C GLY A 713 -3.27 -45.38 5.86
N SER A 714 -4.29 -44.53 6.00
CA SER A 714 -4.42 -43.58 7.13
C SER A 714 -4.81 -44.28 8.45
N THR A 715 -4.43 -43.72 9.60
CA THR A 715 -4.66 -44.34 10.92
C THR A 715 -5.17 -43.36 11.98
N ALA A 716 -5.88 -43.88 12.99
CA ALA A 716 -6.36 -43.13 14.14
C ALA A 716 -6.07 -43.89 15.45
N THR A 717 -5.43 -43.22 16.41
CA THR A 717 -4.97 -43.85 17.66
C THR A 717 -5.29 -42.99 18.87
N PHE A 718 -5.98 -43.54 19.87
CA PHE A 718 -6.22 -42.89 21.16
C PHE A 718 -5.08 -43.18 22.14
N ALA A 719 -4.60 -42.15 22.85
CA ALA A 719 -3.64 -42.30 23.95
C ALA A 719 -4.23 -43.06 25.16
N SER A 720 -5.55 -42.90 25.37
CA SER A 720 -6.39 -43.78 26.18
C SER A 720 -7.79 -43.82 25.57
N ASP A 721 -8.31 -45.01 25.33
CA ASP A 721 -9.68 -45.27 24.84
C ASP A 721 -10.72 -45.18 25.98
N THR A 722 -10.28 -45.03 27.23
CA THR A 722 -11.13 -44.84 28.40
C THR A 722 -10.76 -43.58 29.15
N LEU A 723 -11.76 -42.83 29.61
CA LEU A 723 -11.62 -41.51 30.20
C LEU A 723 -12.58 -41.36 31.39
N THR A 724 -12.15 -40.83 32.53
CA THR A 724 -13.07 -40.47 33.63
C THR A 724 -13.55 -39.03 33.44
N ALA A 725 -14.83 -38.78 33.65
CA ALA A 725 -15.40 -37.43 33.53
C ALA A 725 -14.66 -36.41 34.41
N GLY A 726 -14.28 -35.27 33.83
CA GLY A 726 -13.43 -34.27 34.46
C GLY A 726 -11.95 -34.32 34.06
N ASN A 727 -11.54 -35.29 33.23
CA ASN A 727 -10.18 -35.42 32.69
C ASN A 727 -10.16 -35.21 31.15
N SER A 728 -8.97 -35.21 30.56
CA SER A 728 -8.75 -35.28 29.12
C SER A 728 -7.84 -36.43 28.67
N THR A 729 -7.81 -36.69 27.36
CA THR A 729 -6.95 -37.63 26.64
C THR A 729 -6.69 -37.10 25.21
N THR A 730 -5.93 -37.82 24.39
CA THR A 730 -5.55 -37.39 23.04
C THR A 730 -5.92 -38.43 21.99
N LEU A 731 -6.41 -37.98 20.85
CA LEU A 731 -6.55 -38.72 19.60
C LEU A 731 -5.50 -38.23 18.61
N THR A 732 -4.70 -39.14 18.05
CA THR A 732 -3.75 -38.86 16.97
C THR A 732 -4.31 -39.40 15.65
N LEU A 733 -4.33 -38.55 14.61
CA LEU A 733 -4.68 -38.93 13.24
C LEU A 733 -3.44 -38.84 12.33
N ASP A 734 -3.11 -39.92 11.64
CA ASP A 734 -2.09 -39.98 10.59
C ASP A 734 -2.84 -40.10 9.26
N ILE A 735 -2.75 -39.08 8.42
CA ILE A 735 -3.50 -38.98 7.16
C ILE A 735 -2.51 -39.04 6.00
N GLN A 736 -2.71 -40.00 5.11
CA GLN A 736 -1.86 -40.23 3.94
C GLN A 736 -2.32 -39.36 2.75
N PRO A 737 -1.40 -38.89 1.88
CA PRO A 737 -1.74 -38.04 0.74
C PRO A 737 -2.82 -38.61 -0.18
N ASN A 738 -3.70 -37.72 -0.63
CA ASN A 738 -4.72 -37.93 -1.65
C ASN A 738 -4.45 -37.03 -2.88
N GLU A 739 -5.28 -37.15 -3.92
CA GLU A 739 -5.25 -36.28 -5.10
C GLU A 739 -6.10 -35.02 -4.83
N GLY A 740 -5.54 -33.82 -4.99
CA GLY A 740 -6.28 -32.56 -4.88
C GLY A 740 -6.75 -32.19 -3.45
N ARG A 741 -7.94 -31.60 -3.36
CA ARG A 741 -8.60 -31.14 -2.11
C ARG A 741 -9.74 -32.08 -1.71
N ASP A 742 -9.83 -32.44 -0.44
CA ASP A 742 -10.83 -33.39 0.11
C ASP A 742 -11.33 -32.95 1.50
N THR A 743 -12.43 -33.53 1.98
CA THR A 743 -13.03 -33.23 3.30
C THR A 743 -13.46 -34.51 4.01
N LEU A 744 -12.90 -34.71 5.20
CA LEU A 744 -13.02 -35.92 6.00
C LEU A 744 -13.79 -35.63 7.29
N ASP A 745 -15.02 -36.13 7.35
CA ASP A 745 -15.90 -36.01 8.53
C ASP A 745 -15.82 -37.26 9.42
N PHE A 746 -15.51 -37.06 10.70
CA PHE A 746 -15.46 -38.09 11.72
C PHE A 746 -16.32 -37.71 12.94
N PHE A 747 -16.72 -38.71 13.74
CA PHE A 747 -17.35 -38.50 15.05
C PHE A 747 -16.54 -39.19 16.14
N VAL A 748 -16.05 -38.42 17.11
CA VAL A 748 -15.57 -38.93 18.40
C VAL A 748 -16.80 -39.30 19.23
N GLN A 749 -17.02 -40.60 19.42
CA GLN A 749 -18.10 -41.14 20.24
C GLN A 749 -17.61 -41.41 21.66
N ALA A 750 -18.43 -41.04 22.65
CA ALA A 750 -18.24 -41.40 24.05
C ALA A 750 -19.50 -42.07 24.64
N ILE A 751 -19.33 -43.27 25.19
CA ILE A 751 -20.40 -44.08 25.78
C ILE A 751 -20.20 -44.20 27.29
N VAL A 752 -21.25 -43.93 28.06
CA VAL A 752 -21.35 -44.28 29.50
C VAL A 752 -22.56 -45.18 29.72
N PRO A 753 -22.44 -46.35 30.38
CA PRO A 753 -23.57 -47.26 30.58
C PRO A 753 -24.72 -46.65 31.39
N GLY A 754 -25.85 -46.39 30.72
CA GLY A 754 -27.07 -45.84 31.34
C GLY A 754 -27.22 -44.33 31.26
N VAL A 755 -26.33 -43.65 30.53
CA VAL A 755 -26.44 -42.24 30.11
C VAL A 755 -26.52 -42.23 28.57
N ASP A 756 -27.06 -41.17 27.99
CA ASP A 756 -27.06 -41.02 26.52
C ASP A 756 -25.63 -40.92 25.96
N THR A 757 -25.44 -41.47 24.76
CA THR A 757 -24.16 -41.47 24.05
C THR A 757 -23.84 -40.07 23.54
N SER A 758 -22.67 -39.54 23.89
CA SER A 758 -22.18 -38.28 23.34
C SER A 758 -21.45 -38.54 22.01
N LEU A 759 -21.67 -37.68 21.03
CA LEU A 759 -20.94 -37.62 19.76
C LEU A 759 -20.37 -36.20 19.63
N ARG A 760 -19.12 -36.06 19.20
CA ARG A 760 -18.58 -34.79 18.71
C ARG A 760 -18.03 -34.97 17.32
N GLU A 761 -18.45 -34.11 16.42
CA GLU A 761 -17.91 -34.04 15.06
C GLU A 761 -16.46 -33.57 15.10
N LEU A 762 -15.66 -34.06 14.15
CA LEU A 762 -14.29 -33.66 13.89
C LEU A 762 -14.14 -33.64 12.37
N ARG A 763 -14.04 -32.44 11.80
CA ARG A 763 -13.89 -32.23 10.35
C ARG A 763 -12.44 -31.87 10.03
N VAL A 764 -11.88 -32.54 9.03
CA VAL A 764 -10.52 -32.30 8.54
C VAL A 764 -10.58 -32.05 7.04
N ILE A 765 -10.15 -30.87 6.60
CA ILE A 765 -10.03 -30.55 5.17
C ILE A 765 -8.56 -30.73 4.78
N THR A 766 -8.30 -31.49 3.73
CA THR A 766 -6.94 -31.82 3.28
C THR A 766 -6.69 -31.27 1.88
N LEU A 767 -5.46 -30.83 1.61
CA LEU A 767 -4.99 -30.49 0.27
C LEU A 767 -3.62 -31.11 0.03
N SER A 768 -3.46 -31.77 -1.10
CA SER A 768 -2.18 -32.35 -1.53
C SER A 768 -1.20 -31.27 -2.00
N SER A 769 0.06 -31.38 -1.59
CA SER A 769 1.18 -30.63 -2.19
C SER A 769 2.03 -31.50 -3.13
N ASP A 770 1.50 -32.64 -3.60
CA ASP A 770 2.13 -33.42 -4.67
C ASP A 770 1.79 -32.80 -6.02
N PHE A 771 2.81 -32.26 -6.69
CA PHE A 771 2.72 -31.65 -8.01
C PHE A 771 3.44 -32.46 -9.11
N SER A 772 3.77 -33.73 -8.85
CA SER A 772 4.69 -34.54 -9.68
C SER A 772 4.21 -34.87 -11.11
N GLU A 773 2.96 -34.54 -11.47
CA GLU A 773 2.45 -34.65 -12.84
C GLU A 773 2.77 -33.42 -13.73
N LEU A 774 3.29 -32.32 -13.16
CA LEU A 774 3.60 -31.09 -13.90
C LEU A 774 4.74 -31.34 -14.91
N ALA A 775 4.51 -30.98 -16.17
CA ALA A 775 5.51 -31.02 -17.22
C ALA A 775 5.25 -29.93 -18.26
N LEU A 776 6.32 -29.27 -18.73
CA LEU A 776 6.29 -28.33 -19.85
C LEU A 776 6.02 -29.07 -21.17
N LEU A 777 5.28 -28.45 -22.10
CA LEU A 777 4.89 -29.05 -23.39
C LEU A 777 5.46 -28.25 -24.57
N GLU A 778 4.91 -27.06 -24.84
CA GLU A 778 5.31 -26.17 -25.93
C GLU A 778 5.61 -24.76 -25.42
N PRO A 779 6.54 -24.00 -26.04
CA PRO A 779 7.44 -24.44 -27.10
C PRO A 779 8.48 -25.44 -26.55
N ALA A 780 8.59 -26.60 -27.22
CA ALA A 780 9.46 -27.67 -26.76
C ALA A 780 10.94 -27.23 -26.70
N ASP A 781 11.70 -27.77 -25.73
CA ASP A 781 13.12 -27.46 -25.56
C ASP A 781 13.92 -27.68 -26.86
N GLY A 782 14.67 -26.66 -27.27
CA GLY A 782 15.38 -26.65 -28.54
C GLY A 782 14.61 -26.08 -29.74
N THR A 783 13.41 -25.53 -29.54
CA THR A 783 12.64 -24.88 -30.60
C THR A 783 13.39 -23.65 -31.13
N GLY A 784 13.71 -23.64 -32.42
CA GLY A 784 14.37 -22.53 -33.10
C GLY A 784 13.53 -22.02 -34.26
N GLY A 785 13.64 -20.72 -34.53
CA GLY A 785 12.94 -20.09 -35.66
C GLY A 785 11.53 -19.61 -35.34
N ILE A 786 11.23 -19.36 -34.07
CA ILE A 786 10.14 -18.45 -33.66
C ILE A 786 10.45 -17.07 -34.24
N VAL A 787 9.43 -16.31 -34.67
CA VAL A 787 9.66 -14.95 -35.22
C VAL A 787 9.68 -13.94 -34.08
N PHE A 788 8.50 -13.49 -33.63
CA PHE A 788 8.36 -12.47 -32.58
C PHE A 788 7.44 -12.90 -31.41
N SER A 789 6.70 -14.00 -31.50
CA SER A 789 5.83 -14.49 -30.41
C SER A 789 5.59 -16.00 -30.48
N THR A 790 5.16 -16.61 -29.37
CA THR A 790 4.80 -18.03 -29.29
C THR A 790 3.90 -18.30 -28.08
N ASP A 791 3.07 -19.35 -28.15
CA ASP A 791 2.21 -19.79 -27.04
C ASP A 791 2.92 -20.82 -26.16
N PHE A 792 2.75 -20.71 -24.84
CA PHE A 792 3.32 -21.59 -23.82
C PHE A 792 2.24 -22.54 -23.27
N SER A 793 2.59 -23.79 -22.98
CA SER A 793 1.64 -24.77 -22.41
C SER A 793 2.30 -25.87 -21.57
N TRP A 794 1.57 -26.38 -20.58
CA TRP A 794 2.02 -27.44 -19.67
C TRP A 794 0.88 -28.40 -19.29
N ASN A 795 1.20 -29.53 -18.67
CA ASN A 795 0.18 -30.41 -18.10
C ASN A 795 -0.45 -29.77 -16.84
N ALA A 796 -1.78 -29.67 -16.80
CA ALA A 796 -2.51 -29.29 -15.60
C ALA A 796 -2.50 -30.41 -14.55
N VAL A 797 -2.28 -30.06 -13.28
CA VAL A 797 -2.17 -31.02 -12.15
C VAL A 797 -3.38 -30.87 -11.19
N PRO A 798 -4.03 -31.96 -10.75
CA PRO A 798 -5.21 -31.89 -9.86
C PRO A 798 -4.97 -31.21 -8.49
N SER A 799 -3.72 -31.16 -8.04
CA SER A 799 -3.31 -30.49 -6.80
C SER A 799 -3.10 -28.97 -6.96
N ALA A 800 -2.95 -28.46 -8.18
CA ALA A 800 -2.64 -27.05 -8.43
C ALA A 800 -3.92 -26.25 -8.72
N GLU A 801 -4.03 -25.07 -8.11
CA GLU A 801 -5.17 -24.17 -8.24
C GLU A 801 -4.83 -22.98 -9.16
N THR A 802 -3.56 -22.58 -9.19
CA THR A 802 -2.99 -21.64 -10.15
C THR A 802 -1.56 -22.05 -10.56
N TYR A 803 -0.99 -21.34 -11.55
CA TYR A 803 0.40 -21.45 -11.98
C TYR A 803 1.05 -20.07 -12.11
N ASP A 804 2.37 -20.03 -11.97
CA ASP A 804 3.19 -18.86 -12.33
C ASP A 804 4.18 -19.24 -13.44
N ILE A 805 4.40 -18.33 -14.38
CA ILE A 805 5.34 -18.45 -15.50
C ILE A 805 6.35 -17.30 -15.47
N GLU A 806 7.59 -17.60 -15.84
CA GLU A 806 8.66 -16.63 -16.07
C GLU A 806 9.30 -16.91 -17.43
N ILE A 807 9.55 -15.84 -18.21
CA ILE A 807 10.24 -15.86 -19.50
C ILE A 807 11.44 -14.92 -19.39
N ALA A 808 12.65 -15.41 -19.67
CA ALA A 808 13.90 -14.67 -19.48
C ALA A 808 14.93 -14.93 -20.59
N THR A 809 15.89 -14.01 -20.74
CA THR A 809 17.05 -14.12 -21.64
C THR A 809 18.24 -14.85 -21.00
N SER A 810 18.11 -15.33 -19.76
CA SER A 810 19.12 -16.10 -19.03
C SER A 810 18.45 -17.23 -18.22
N PRO A 811 19.05 -18.43 -18.15
CA PRO A 811 18.53 -19.52 -17.33
C PRO A 811 18.69 -19.28 -15.82
N SER A 812 19.36 -18.19 -15.42
CA SER A 812 19.43 -17.74 -14.04
C SER A 812 18.14 -17.08 -13.53
N PHE A 813 17.28 -16.59 -14.44
CA PHE A 813 16.09 -15.80 -14.12
C PHE A 813 16.38 -14.65 -13.13
N ALA A 814 17.53 -14.00 -13.31
CA ALA A 814 17.87 -12.78 -12.57
C ALA A 814 16.93 -11.64 -13.02
N PRO A 815 16.50 -10.71 -12.14
CA PRO A 815 15.47 -9.72 -12.47
C PRO A 815 15.79 -8.87 -13.71
N GLU A 816 17.07 -8.57 -13.96
CA GLU A 816 17.55 -7.84 -15.14
C GLU A 816 17.55 -8.66 -16.45
N THR A 817 17.14 -9.92 -16.40
CA THR A 817 17.07 -10.84 -17.56
C THR A 817 15.67 -11.33 -17.86
N ILE A 818 14.71 -11.14 -16.96
CA ILE A 818 13.29 -11.46 -17.18
C ILE A 818 12.75 -10.48 -18.23
N LEU A 819 12.10 -11.03 -19.26
CA LEU A 819 11.27 -10.28 -20.20
C LEU A 819 9.89 -10.10 -19.58
N GLU A 820 9.22 -11.21 -19.28
CA GLU A 820 7.83 -11.24 -18.87
C GLU A 820 7.61 -12.27 -17.75
N THR A 821 6.67 -11.98 -16.86
CA THR A 821 6.22 -12.91 -15.83
C THR A 821 4.73 -12.74 -15.58
N SER A 822 4.03 -13.84 -15.36
CA SER A 822 2.61 -13.85 -15.05
C SER A 822 2.33 -14.85 -13.93
N SER A 823 1.39 -14.52 -13.07
CA SER A 823 1.13 -15.27 -11.83
C SER A 823 -0.37 -15.44 -11.58
N GLY A 824 -0.72 -16.48 -10.84
CA GLY A 824 -2.13 -16.78 -10.57
C GLY A 824 -2.91 -17.33 -11.79
N LEU A 825 -2.22 -17.88 -12.80
CA LEU A 825 -2.84 -18.41 -14.01
C LEU A 825 -3.74 -19.61 -13.69
N ALA A 826 -5.05 -19.49 -13.97
CA ALA A 826 -6.05 -20.53 -13.70
C ALA A 826 -6.18 -21.61 -14.82
N VAL A 827 -5.34 -21.54 -15.84
CA VAL A 827 -5.26 -22.49 -16.97
C VAL A 827 -3.80 -22.83 -17.26
N ALA A 828 -3.55 -23.99 -17.88
CA ALA A 828 -2.21 -24.50 -18.14
C ALA A 828 -1.63 -24.05 -19.50
N GLU A 829 -1.98 -22.84 -19.92
CA GLU A 829 -1.67 -22.21 -21.22
C GLU A 829 -1.40 -20.71 -20.98
N TYR A 830 -0.45 -20.13 -21.72
CA TYR A 830 -0.12 -18.70 -21.64
C TYR A 830 0.33 -18.14 -23.00
N SER A 831 -0.06 -16.91 -23.32
CA SER A 831 0.42 -16.15 -24.48
C SER A 831 1.03 -14.85 -23.96
N PRO A 832 2.26 -14.48 -24.37
CA PRO A 832 2.92 -13.27 -23.90
C PRO A 832 2.29 -12.00 -24.49
N ASP A 833 2.34 -10.90 -23.73
CA ASP A 833 1.98 -9.56 -24.21
C ASP A 833 3.17 -8.86 -24.90
N GLU A 834 4.42 -9.22 -24.57
CA GLU A 834 5.63 -8.66 -25.20
C GLU A 834 6.12 -9.51 -26.40
N LEU A 835 6.70 -8.81 -27.40
CA LEU A 835 7.34 -9.45 -28.55
C LEU A 835 8.81 -9.78 -28.26
N PHE A 836 9.25 -10.94 -28.71
CA PHE A 836 10.62 -11.41 -28.59
C PHE A 836 11.55 -10.69 -29.58
N GLU A 837 12.71 -10.24 -29.09
CA GLU A 837 13.79 -9.69 -29.91
C GLU A 837 14.34 -10.75 -30.90
N PRO A 838 14.68 -10.39 -32.14
CA PRO A 838 15.22 -11.33 -33.12
C PRO A 838 16.63 -11.84 -32.73
N SER A 839 17.02 -12.99 -33.30
CA SER A 839 18.28 -13.71 -33.08
C SER A 839 18.60 -14.07 -31.62
N THR A 840 17.64 -13.90 -30.70
CA THR A 840 17.83 -13.93 -29.25
C THR A 840 17.39 -15.28 -28.67
N LEU A 841 18.09 -15.70 -27.62
CA LEU A 841 17.85 -16.94 -26.91
C LEU A 841 17.04 -16.66 -25.65
N TYR A 842 15.97 -17.43 -25.46
CA TYR A 842 15.03 -17.30 -24.35
C TYR A 842 14.87 -18.62 -23.60
N PHE A 843 14.52 -18.49 -22.32
CA PHE A 843 14.31 -19.54 -21.35
C PHE A 843 12.96 -19.31 -20.69
N TRP A 844 12.18 -20.37 -20.50
CA TRP A 844 10.91 -20.27 -19.80
C TRP A 844 10.72 -21.41 -18.80
N ARG A 845 10.07 -21.11 -17.69
CA ARG A 845 9.77 -22.07 -16.62
C ARG A 845 8.42 -21.78 -15.97
N VAL A 846 7.82 -22.83 -15.42
CA VAL A 846 6.51 -22.78 -14.74
C VAL A 846 6.63 -23.41 -13.37
N ARG A 847 5.89 -22.88 -12.39
CA ARG A 847 5.62 -23.55 -11.11
C ARG A 847 4.10 -23.62 -10.85
N PRO A 848 3.62 -24.61 -10.08
CA PRO A 848 2.25 -24.68 -9.60
C PRO A 848 2.08 -23.93 -8.27
N GLN A 849 0.86 -23.55 -7.93
CA GLN A 849 0.51 -22.99 -6.62
C GLN A 849 -0.90 -23.44 -6.18
N ASN A 850 -1.10 -23.56 -4.87
CA ASN A 850 -2.39 -23.77 -4.21
C ASN A 850 -2.38 -23.14 -2.80
N ASP A 851 -3.46 -23.29 -2.01
CA ASP A 851 -3.53 -22.81 -0.61
C ASP A 851 -2.36 -23.29 0.30
N CYS A 852 -1.67 -24.38 -0.05
CA CYS A 852 -0.53 -24.92 0.71
C CYS A 852 0.82 -24.31 0.31
N GLY A 853 0.85 -23.44 -0.69
CA GLY A 853 2.03 -22.70 -1.15
C GLY A 853 2.41 -22.98 -2.61
N PRO A 854 3.45 -22.29 -3.12
CA PRO A 854 4.02 -22.57 -4.43
C PRO A 854 4.84 -23.86 -4.40
N GLY A 855 4.80 -24.63 -5.48
CA GLY A 855 5.77 -25.67 -5.76
C GLY A 855 7.09 -25.09 -6.30
N GLU A 856 8.10 -25.95 -6.44
CA GLU A 856 9.34 -25.59 -7.12
C GLU A 856 9.09 -25.30 -8.61
N PHE A 857 9.89 -24.42 -9.20
CA PHE A 857 9.92 -24.23 -10.65
C PHE A 857 10.49 -25.47 -11.34
N LEU A 858 9.88 -25.87 -12.46
CA LEU A 858 10.50 -26.86 -13.35
C LEU A 858 11.82 -26.33 -13.95
N PRO A 859 12.77 -27.23 -14.29
CA PRO A 859 13.92 -26.88 -15.12
C PRO A 859 13.46 -26.21 -16.42
N PRO A 860 14.10 -25.10 -16.84
CA PRO A 860 13.60 -24.30 -17.95
C PRO A 860 13.79 -25.02 -19.30
N PHE A 861 12.85 -24.79 -20.21
CA PHE A 861 13.01 -25.08 -21.64
C PHE A 861 13.60 -23.86 -22.35
N ALA A 862 14.47 -24.08 -23.34
CA ALA A 862 15.10 -23.03 -24.13
C ALA A 862 14.55 -22.97 -25.56
N PHE A 863 14.36 -21.76 -26.10
CA PHE A 863 14.00 -21.51 -27.49
C PHE A 863 14.74 -20.31 -28.07
N ARG A 864 14.88 -20.23 -29.40
CA ARG A 864 15.58 -19.12 -30.10
C ARG A 864 14.74 -18.50 -31.21
N THR A 865 14.71 -17.18 -31.27
CA THR A 865 14.09 -16.43 -32.38
C THR A 865 14.94 -16.46 -33.65
N ASN A 866 14.32 -16.18 -34.81
CA ASN A 866 15.02 -16.13 -36.10
C ASN A 866 16.09 -15.02 -36.13
N THR A 867 17.21 -15.29 -36.77
CA THR A 867 18.16 -14.26 -37.20
C THR A 867 17.60 -13.54 -38.43
N VAL A 868 17.41 -12.23 -38.32
CA VAL A 868 16.77 -11.40 -39.36
C VAL A 868 17.70 -10.23 -39.71
N ASP A 869 17.90 -9.99 -41.00
CA ASP A 869 18.56 -8.78 -41.51
C ASP A 869 17.47 -7.83 -42.03
N CYS A 870 17.20 -6.76 -41.27
CA CYS A 870 16.15 -5.77 -41.55
C CYS A 870 16.79 -4.47 -42.05
N ILE A 871 16.32 -3.94 -43.19
CA ILE A 871 16.92 -2.75 -43.81
C ILE A 871 15.84 -1.75 -44.26
N ASN A 872 15.80 -0.59 -43.59
CA ASN A 872 14.88 0.50 -43.91
C ASN A 872 15.36 1.28 -45.16
N ASN A 873 14.45 1.48 -46.10
CA ASN A 873 14.66 2.19 -47.36
C ASN A 873 13.79 3.45 -47.39
N GLU A 874 14.39 4.59 -47.73
CA GLU A 874 13.72 5.90 -47.71
C GLU A 874 13.54 6.49 -49.14
N PRO A 875 12.39 7.09 -49.46
CA PRO A 875 12.06 7.66 -50.77
C PRO A 875 12.72 9.02 -51.02
N ALA A 876 13.24 9.20 -52.23
CA ALA A 876 13.94 10.42 -52.62
C ALA A 876 13.05 11.55 -53.20
N ASP A 877 11.72 11.36 -53.25
CA ASP A 877 10.77 12.26 -53.94
C ASP A 877 9.76 12.99 -53.02
N LEU A 878 9.91 12.85 -51.69
CA LEU A 878 9.09 13.52 -50.70
C LEU A 878 9.46 15.01 -50.49
N PRO A 879 8.52 15.87 -50.05
CA PRO A 879 7.10 15.60 -49.81
C PRO A 879 6.24 15.68 -51.10
N VAL A 880 5.40 14.66 -51.32
CA VAL A 880 4.54 14.56 -52.50
C VAL A 880 3.20 15.30 -52.28
N ASN A 881 2.95 16.31 -53.11
CA ASN A 881 1.79 17.19 -52.98
C ASN A 881 0.47 16.54 -53.45
N LEU A 882 -0.41 16.25 -52.51
CA LEU A 882 -1.75 15.67 -52.69
C LEU A 882 -2.77 16.77 -53.08
N SER A 883 -2.70 17.26 -54.32
CA SER A 883 -3.67 18.21 -54.89
C SER A 883 -4.76 17.51 -55.71
N ASN A 884 -5.97 18.09 -55.80
CA ASN A 884 -7.15 17.44 -56.42
C ASN A 884 -7.05 17.08 -57.93
N ASN A 885 -5.95 17.39 -58.62
CA ASN A 885 -5.75 17.01 -60.01
C ASN A 885 -4.25 16.80 -60.34
N PRO A 886 -3.83 15.59 -60.79
CA PRO A 886 -4.61 14.36 -60.87
C PRO A 886 -5.11 13.89 -59.48
N SER A 887 -6.01 12.91 -59.41
CA SER A 887 -6.53 12.38 -58.14
C SER A 887 -5.66 11.29 -57.50
N VAL A 888 -4.65 10.79 -58.20
CA VAL A 888 -3.68 9.79 -57.71
C VAL A 888 -2.29 10.43 -57.61
N ARG A 889 -1.57 10.15 -56.54
CA ARG A 889 -0.13 10.38 -56.38
C ARG A 889 0.57 9.06 -56.12
N GLU A 890 1.83 9.03 -56.48
CA GLU A 890 2.75 7.92 -56.25
C GLU A 890 4.05 8.54 -55.72
N SER A 891 4.68 7.88 -54.76
CA SER A 891 6.03 8.14 -54.23
C SER A 891 6.81 6.84 -54.33
N LYS A 892 8.13 6.90 -54.60
CA LYS A 892 8.88 5.73 -55.07
C LYS A 892 10.21 5.49 -54.37
N ILE A 893 10.45 4.22 -54.07
CA ILE A 893 11.69 3.69 -53.51
C ILE A 893 12.28 2.70 -54.53
N PHE A 894 13.58 2.81 -54.81
CA PHE A 894 14.28 1.84 -55.65
C PHE A 894 15.23 0.99 -54.79
N VAL A 895 14.78 -0.21 -54.45
CA VAL A 895 15.52 -1.17 -53.63
C VAL A 895 16.57 -1.85 -54.49
N THR A 896 17.85 -1.70 -54.13
CA THR A 896 18.99 -2.22 -54.92
C THR A 896 19.45 -3.62 -54.50
N GLN A 897 18.71 -4.29 -53.63
CA GLN A 897 19.10 -5.56 -52.98
C GLN A 897 18.19 -6.71 -53.44
N GLU A 898 18.77 -7.86 -53.77
CA GLU A 898 18.07 -9.08 -54.19
C GLU A 898 17.95 -10.04 -52.99
N GLY A 899 16.71 -10.28 -52.55
CA GLY A 899 16.35 -11.21 -51.47
C GLY A 899 14.90 -11.67 -51.63
N THR A 900 14.51 -12.72 -50.92
CA THR A 900 13.11 -13.19 -50.88
C THR A 900 12.43 -12.65 -49.63
N ILE A 901 11.25 -12.04 -49.80
CA ILE A 901 10.51 -11.47 -48.68
C ILE A 901 9.98 -12.59 -47.78
N SER A 902 10.46 -12.61 -46.53
CA SER A 902 9.83 -13.33 -45.41
C SER A 902 8.87 -12.43 -44.63
N ASP A 903 9.18 -11.13 -44.53
CA ASP A 903 8.46 -10.11 -43.77
C ASP A 903 8.74 -8.70 -44.36
N ILE A 904 7.80 -7.75 -44.20
CA ILE A 904 7.83 -6.39 -44.77
C ILE A 904 6.97 -5.39 -43.97
N ASN A 905 7.60 -4.36 -43.39
CA ASN A 905 6.93 -3.27 -42.67
C ASN A 905 6.88 -1.98 -43.50
N ILE A 906 5.76 -1.25 -43.42
CA ILE A 906 5.57 0.06 -44.10
C ILE A 906 5.66 1.17 -43.07
N ASP A 907 6.79 1.86 -43.03
CA ASP A 907 7.17 2.64 -41.86
C ASP A 907 6.79 4.12 -41.97
N ASN A 908 6.60 4.81 -40.84
CA ASN A 908 6.56 6.28 -40.73
C ASN A 908 5.65 7.03 -41.73
N VAL A 909 4.46 6.51 -42.06
CA VAL A 909 3.56 7.08 -43.08
C VAL A 909 2.88 8.35 -42.59
N GLU A 910 3.52 9.52 -42.75
CA GLU A 910 2.88 10.82 -42.47
C GLU A 910 2.15 11.39 -43.70
N ILE A 911 0.81 11.44 -43.62
CA ILE A 911 -0.05 12.12 -44.59
C ILE A 911 -0.85 13.24 -43.91
N SER A 912 -0.58 14.48 -44.34
CA SER A 912 -1.31 15.68 -43.92
C SER A 912 -2.38 16.04 -44.96
N TYR A 913 -3.62 15.63 -44.77
CA TYR A 913 -4.77 15.96 -45.64
C TYR A 913 -6.06 16.06 -44.78
N SER A 914 -6.95 17.01 -45.05
CA SER A 914 -8.14 17.24 -44.22
C SER A 914 -9.45 17.18 -45.03
N PRO A 915 -10.38 16.25 -44.73
CA PRO A 915 -10.22 15.08 -43.86
C PRO A 915 -9.43 13.95 -44.56
N ILE A 916 -8.69 13.11 -43.82
CA ILE A 916 -8.06 11.90 -44.41
C ILE A 916 -9.09 10.86 -44.89
N SER A 917 -10.34 10.94 -44.40
CA SER A 917 -11.47 10.07 -44.77
C SER A 917 -11.98 10.21 -46.22
N VAL A 918 -11.15 10.72 -47.13
CA VAL A 918 -11.34 10.68 -48.59
C VAL A 918 -10.11 10.14 -49.32
N LEU A 919 -9.11 9.65 -48.58
CA LEU A 919 -7.91 9.02 -49.10
C LEU A 919 -8.06 7.50 -49.13
N GLN A 920 -7.44 6.90 -50.12
CA GLN A 920 -7.14 5.47 -50.21
C GLN A 920 -5.62 5.34 -50.40
N VAL A 921 -4.94 4.52 -49.59
CA VAL A 921 -3.48 4.36 -49.59
C VAL A 921 -3.14 2.90 -49.86
N SER A 922 -2.32 2.63 -50.87
CA SER A 922 -1.84 1.29 -51.21
C SER A 922 -0.33 1.27 -51.45
N ILE A 923 0.31 0.13 -51.18
CA ILE A 923 1.71 -0.15 -51.50
C ILE A 923 1.77 -1.15 -52.66
N ILE A 924 2.79 -1.03 -53.53
CA ILE A 924 2.90 -1.80 -54.78
C ILE A 924 4.32 -2.31 -54.96
N SER A 925 4.45 -3.62 -55.23
CA SER A 925 5.74 -4.30 -55.43
C SER A 925 6.31 -4.15 -56.86
N PRO A 926 7.60 -4.46 -57.07
CA PRO A 926 8.23 -4.50 -58.39
C PRO A 926 7.62 -5.54 -59.35
N GLU A 927 7.00 -6.59 -58.83
CA GLU A 927 6.30 -7.62 -59.63
C GLU A 927 4.86 -7.19 -59.99
N GLY A 928 4.30 -6.21 -59.27
CA GLY A 928 3.04 -5.55 -59.56
C GLY A 928 1.86 -5.95 -58.68
N THR A 929 2.12 -6.65 -57.58
CA THR A 929 1.15 -6.88 -56.49
C THR A 929 0.87 -5.55 -55.78
N GLU A 930 -0.39 -5.29 -55.43
CA GLU A 930 -0.86 -4.04 -54.81
C GLU A 930 -1.72 -4.38 -53.58
N VAL A 931 -1.36 -3.84 -52.41
CA VAL A 931 -1.97 -4.09 -51.10
C VAL A 931 -2.49 -2.79 -50.50
N LEU A 932 -3.71 -2.81 -49.96
CA LEU A 932 -4.42 -1.66 -49.38
C LEU A 932 -4.08 -1.44 -47.89
N LEU A 933 -3.47 -0.32 -47.56
CA LEU A 933 -3.09 0.03 -46.18
C LEU A 933 -4.18 0.81 -45.42
N PHE A 934 -4.96 1.63 -46.12
CA PHE A 934 -5.99 2.51 -45.53
C PHE A 934 -7.07 2.87 -46.56
N ASP A 935 -8.37 2.74 -46.24
CA ASP A 935 -9.46 3.17 -47.12
C ASP A 935 -10.54 4.03 -46.44
N GLN A 936 -10.43 5.36 -46.62
CA GLN A 936 -11.48 6.34 -46.34
C GLN A 936 -12.00 6.40 -44.88
N SER A 937 -11.28 5.79 -43.94
CA SER A 937 -11.55 5.75 -42.50
C SER A 937 -11.32 7.10 -41.79
N CYS A 938 -11.66 7.18 -40.50
CA CYS A 938 -11.37 8.31 -39.59
C CYS A 938 -11.91 9.70 -39.98
N LEU A 939 -13.24 9.87 -39.89
CA LEU A 939 -13.96 11.13 -40.11
C LEU A 939 -13.36 12.33 -39.35
N ASN A 940 -13.36 13.51 -39.99
CA ASN A 940 -12.91 14.81 -39.45
C ASN A 940 -11.42 14.91 -39.03
N THR A 941 -10.62 13.86 -39.18
CA THR A 941 -9.19 13.88 -38.83
C THR A 941 -8.35 14.45 -39.99
N GLY A 942 -7.35 15.29 -39.69
CA GLY A 942 -6.60 16.09 -40.68
C GLY A 942 -5.14 15.69 -40.89
N LEU A 943 -4.69 14.66 -40.17
CA LEU A 943 -3.35 14.12 -40.14
C LEU A 943 -3.46 12.61 -39.93
N MET A 944 -2.60 11.88 -40.63
CA MET A 944 -2.34 10.46 -40.47
C MET A 944 -0.85 10.31 -40.19
N ARG A 945 -0.49 9.52 -39.18
CA ARG A 945 0.85 9.04 -38.84
C ARG A 945 0.67 7.61 -38.32
N ALA A 946 1.19 6.63 -39.04
CA ALA A 946 1.18 5.21 -38.67
C ALA A 946 2.33 4.49 -39.37
N SER A 947 2.83 3.43 -38.74
CA SER A 947 3.52 2.33 -39.44
C SER A 947 2.53 1.16 -39.62
N PHE A 948 2.72 0.34 -40.65
CA PHE A 948 1.90 -0.83 -40.96
C PHE A 948 2.71 -2.11 -40.97
N ASP A 949 2.10 -3.15 -40.41
CA ASP A 949 2.67 -4.41 -39.96
C ASP A 949 1.47 -5.38 -39.78
N ASP A 950 1.56 -6.62 -40.24
CA ASP A 950 0.47 -7.61 -40.15
C ASP A 950 0.36 -8.26 -38.77
N GLU A 951 1.47 -8.37 -38.05
CA GLU A 951 1.61 -8.93 -36.70
C GLU A 951 1.14 -7.93 -35.62
N ALA A 952 0.98 -6.65 -35.97
CA ALA A 952 0.58 -5.59 -35.05
C ALA A 952 -0.75 -5.90 -34.30
N PRO A 953 -0.78 -5.87 -32.96
CA PRO A 953 -1.96 -6.30 -32.19
C PRO A 953 -3.20 -5.44 -32.45
N ASN A 954 -3.02 -4.17 -32.79
CA ASN A 954 -4.12 -3.21 -32.93
C ASN A 954 -4.51 -2.93 -34.40
N PRO A 955 -5.82 -2.87 -34.73
CA PRO A 955 -6.28 -2.31 -35.99
C PRO A 955 -6.21 -0.77 -35.99
N ILE A 956 -6.35 -0.16 -37.17
CA ILE A 956 -6.31 1.31 -37.35
C ILE A 956 -7.34 2.01 -36.46
N SER A 957 -6.85 2.77 -35.48
CA SER A 957 -7.67 3.61 -34.60
C SER A 957 -7.78 5.05 -35.12
N CYS A 958 -8.79 5.79 -34.66
CA CYS A 958 -9.09 7.14 -35.14
C CYS A 958 -9.05 8.17 -33.99
N PRO A 959 -8.17 9.20 -34.04
CA PRO A 959 -7.26 9.55 -35.13
C PRO A 959 -6.02 8.63 -35.22
N PRO A 960 -5.55 8.29 -36.44
CA PRO A 960 -4.34 7.50 -36.63
C PRO A 960 -3.12 8.42 -36.44
N ILE A 961 -2.73 8.59 -35.18
CA ILE A 961 -1.55 9.35 -34.75
C ILE A 961 -0.85 8.53 -33.65
N ASN A 962 -0.42 7.33 -34.04
CA ASN A 962 0.25 6.35 -33.19
C ASN A 962 1.78 6.40 -33.38
N THR A 963 2.50 5.85 -32.40
CA THR A 963 3.96 5.60 -32.43
C THR A 963 4.30 4.11 -32.42
N LEU A 964 3.28 3.25 -32.47
CA LEU A 964 3.37 1.79 -32.58
C LEU A 964 2.71 1.38 -33.90
N PRO A 965 3.11 0.29 -34.56
CA PRO A 965 2.46 -0.19 -35.79
C PRO A 965 0.97 -0.55 -35.60
N VAL A 966 0.23 -0.61 -36.71
CA VAL A 966 -1.18 -1.07 -36.78
C VAL A 966 -1.41 -1.91 -38.02
N ARG A 967 -2.33 -2.86 -37.92
CA ARG A 967 -2.71 -3.73 -39.05
C ARG A 967 -3.31 -2.95 -40.22
N PRO A 968 -2.89 -3.26 -41.47
CA PRO A 968 -3.46 -2.67 -42.70
C PRO A 968 -4.90 -3.16 -42.97
N GLU A 969 -5.55 -2.60 -44.00
CA GLU A 969 -6.90 -3.03 -44.44
C GLU A 969 -6.86 -4.33 -45.28
N GLU A 970 -5.72 -4.61 -45.94
CA GLU A 970 -5.36 -5.86 -46.61
C GLU A 970 -3.95 -6.29 -46.16
N GLU A 971 -3.75 -7.59 -45.93
CA GLU A 971 -2.51 -8.18 -45.38
C GLU A 971 -1.27 -7.95 -46.27
N LEU A 972 -0.20 -7.45 -45.68
CA LEU A 972 1.15 -7.32 -46.26
C LEU A 972 1.79 -8.68 -46.59
N SER A 973 1.34 -9.75 -45.93
CA SER A 973 1.71 -11.14 -46.20
C SER A 973 1.54 -11.55 -47.67
N ALA A 974 0.72 -10.82 -48.44
CA ALA A 974 0.59 -10.96 -49.89
C ALA A 974 1.90 -10.79 -50.68
N PHE A 975 2.93 -10.15 -50.11
CA PHE A 975 4.26 -10.01 -50.72
C PHE A 975 5.24 -11.16 -50.38
N ILE A 976 4.89 -12.07 -49.46
CA ILE A 976 5.79 -13.15 -49.03
C ILE A 976 6.14 -14.06 -50.20
N GLY A 977 7.44 -14.26 -50.42
CA GLY A 977 7.99 -15.02 -51.54
C GLY A 977 8.31 -14.20 -52.81
N GLU A 978 7.88 -12.94 -52.91
CA GLU A 978 8.36 -12.03 -53.97
C GLU A 978 9.81 -11.57 -53.72
N ASN A 979 10.44 -10.96 -54.73
CA ASN A 979 11.79 -10.41 -54.60
C ASN A 979 11.78 -8.95 -54.10
N THR A 980 12.67 -8.61 -53.16
CA THR A 980 12.86 -7.24 -52.66
C THR A 980 13.31 -6.26 -53.76
N PHE A 981 14.03 -6.73 -54.78
CA PHE A 981 14.71 -5.90 -55.78
C PHE A 981 13.75 -5.18 -56.75
N GLY A 982 13.81 -3.85 -56.77
CA GLY A 982 13.17 -3.04 -57.83
C GLY A 982 12.50 -1.76 -57.33
N GLU A 983 11.53 -1.27 -58.09
CA GLU A 983 10.82 -0.01 -57.82
C GLU A 983 9.51 -0.26 -57.06
N TRP A 984 9.55 -0.06 -55.73
CA TRP A 984 8.38 -0.07 -54.88
C TRP A 984 7.66 1.29 -54.93
N THR A 985 6.33 1.28 -54.88
CA THR A 985 5.51 2.49 -55.07
C THR A 985 4.40 2.60 -54.03
N LEU A 986 4.49 3.58 -53.12
CA LEU A 986 3.33 3.97 -52.29
C LEU A 986 2.41 4.88 -53.11
N ARG A 987 1.16 4.49 -53.26
CA ARG A 987 0.12 5.18 -54.01
C ARG A 987 -0.91 5.79 -53.06
N VAL A 988 -1.14 7.10 -53.18
CA VAL A 988 -2.17 7.83 -52.43
C VAL A 988 -3.22 8.38 -53.41
N ARG A 989 -4.47 7.95 -53.23
CA ARG A 989 -5.61 8.30 -54.09
C ARG A 989 -6.65 9.11 -53.33
N VAL A 990 -6.95 10.31 -53.81
CA VAL A 990 -8.08 11.12 -53.36
C VAL A 990 -9.35 10.62 -54.05
N VAL A 991 -10.19 9.88 -53.34
CA VAL A 991 -11.41 9.26 -53.86
C VAL A 991 -12.52 10.29 -54.08
N ASN A 992 -12.67 11.24 -53.15
CA ASN A 992 -13.70 12.30 -53.20
C ASN A 992 -13.05 13.70 -53.29
N PRO A 993 -12.61 14.14 -54.49
CA PRO A 993 -11.88 15.40 -54.66
C PRO A 993 -12.77 16.62 -54.41
N GLY A 994 -12.41 17.44 -53.42
CA GLY A 994 -13.15 18.66 -53.08
C GLY A 994 -12.65 19.42 -51.84
N PHE A 995 -11.91 18.76 -50.94
CA PHE A 995 -11.60 19.27 -49.60
C PHE A 995 -10.31 20.10 -49.46
N GLY A 996 -9.73 20.54 -50.58
CA GLY A 996 -8.51 21.37 -50.59
C GLY A 996 -7.30 20.62 -51.14
N GLY A 997 -6.23 20.52 -50.36
CA GLY A 997 -5.02 19.79 -50.76
C GLY A 997 -4.06 19.61 -49.58
N GLY A 998 -3.22 18.58 -49.67
CA GLY A 998 -2.32 18.15 -48.61
C GLY A 998 -0.99 17.62 -49.12
N SER A 999 -0.30 16.83 -48.31
CA SER A 999 0.98 16.21 -48.67
C SER A 999 1.20 14.87 -47.95
N LEU A 1000 1.68 13.86 -48.68
CA LEU A 1000 2.50 12.79 -48.13
C LEU A 1000 3.88 13.41 -47.81
N LYS A 1001 4.36 13.22 -46.58
CA LYS A 1001 5.58 13.88 -46.08
C LYS A 1001 6.73 12.92 -45.83
N GLU A 1002 6.42 11.78 -45.21
CA GLU A 1002 7.32 10.72 -44.73
C GLU A 1002 6.63 9.36 -45.03
N TRP A 1003 7.41 8.36 -45.42
CA TRP A 1003 7.10 6.91 -45.38
C TRP A 1003 8.38 6.14 -45.73
N GLY A 1004 8.56 4.94 -45.18
CA GLY A 1004 9.69 4.05 -45.47
C GLY A 1004 9.25 2.62 -45.81
N LEU A 1005 10.22 1.79 -46.21
CA LEU A 1005 10.06 0.34 -46.36
C LEU A 1005 11.18 -0.40 -45.65
N GLU A 1006 10.81 -1.22 -44.67
CA GLU A 1006 11.68 -2.21 -44.07
C GLU A 1006 11.36 -3.59 -44.66
N PHE A 1007 12.40 -4.32 -45.07
CA PHE A 1007 12.28 -5.71 -45.45
C PHE A 1007 13.11 -6.52 -44.47
N CYS A 1008 12.48 -7.52 -43.86
CA CYS A 1008 13.09 -8.36 -42.84
C CYS A 1008 13.32 -9.76 -43.43
N ALA A 1009 14.58 -10.04 -43.74
CA ALA A 1009 14.99 -11.27 -44.42
C ALA A 1009 15.53 -12.31 -43.42
N ALA A 1010 14.87 -13.47 -43.33
CA ALA A 1010 15.33 -14.57 -42.49
C ALA A 1010 16.66 -15.16 -43.01
N VAL A 1011 17.73 -14.99 -42.22
CA VAL A 1011 19.06 -15.54 -42.50
C VAL A 1011 19.22 -16.86 -41.74
N THR A 1012 19.32 -17.98 -42.45
CA THR A 1012 19.60 -19.27 -41.81
C THR A 1012 21.05 -19.32 -41.31
N ALA A 1013 21.23 -19.06 -40.01
CA ALA A 1013 22.51 -19.28 -39.34
C ALA A 1013 22.99 -20.74 -39.48
N THR A 1014 24.30 -20.94 -39.48
CA THR A 1014 24.88 -22.31 -39.48
C THR A 1014 24.98 -22.76 -38.04
N ALA A 1015 24.33 -23.87 -37.68
CA ALA A 1015 24.37 -24.37 -36.31
C ALA A 1015 25.67 -25.16 -36.03
N PRO A 1016 26.32 -24.95 -34.87
CA PRO A 1016 27.58 -25.59 -34.55
C PRO A 1016 27.38 -27.07 -34.22
N VAL A 1017 28.43 -27.87 -34.36
CA VAL A 1017 28.34 -29.34 -34.32
C VAL A 1017 29.05 -29.91 -33.09
N MET A 1018 28.30 -30.66 -32.28
CA MET A 1018 28.86 -31.45 -31.18
C MET A 1018 29.69 -32.62 -31.69
N ILE A 1019 30.96 -32.66 -31.28
CA ILE A 1019 31.97 -33.65 -31.69
C ILE A 1019 32.19 -34.69 -30.58
N THR A 1020 32.25 -34.25 -29.32
CA THR A 1020 32.29 -35.12 -28.13
C THR A 1020 31.41 -34.56 -27.02
N ASN A 1021 30.73 -35.46 -26.30
CA ASN A 1021 30.05 -35.25 -25.02
C ASN A 1021 30.02 -36.61 -24.31
N GLU A 1022 31.16 -36.99 -23.75
CA GLU A 1022 31.47 -38.32 -23.20
C GLU A 1022 31.70 -38.24 -21.69
N VAL A 1023 31.31 -39.31 -20.97
CA VAL A 1023 31.36 -39.35 -19.50
C VAL A 1023 32.79 -39.21 -18.98
N ILE A 1024 33.00 -38.32 -18.01
CA ILE A 1024 34.28 -38.18 -17.28
C ILE A 1024 34.22 -38.87 -15.92
N GLY A 1025 35.22 -39.70 -15.62
CA GLY A 1025 35.39 -40.35 -14.31
C GLY A 1025 36.15 -39.48 -13.32
N VAL A 1026 35.66 -39.35 -12.07
CA VAL A 1026 36.24 -38.48 -11.03
C VAL A 1026 36.20 -39.17 -9.65
N PRO A 1027 37.29 -39.24 -8.87
CA PRO A 1027 37.23 -39.81 -7.52
C PRO A 1027 36.52 -38.89 -6.50
N PRO A 1028 35.82 -39.46 -5.49
CA PRO A 1028 35.20 -38.68 -4.42
C PRO A 1028 36.14 -37.67 -3.76
N GLY A 1029 35.66 -36.44 -3.56
CA GLY A 1029 36.42 -35.35 -2.91
C GLY A 1029 37.63 -34.86 -3.70
N GLN A 1030 37.72 -35.18 -5.00
CA GLN A 1030 38.78 -34.75 -5.92
C GLN A 1030 38.18 -34.21 -7.23
N GLY A 1031 39.02 -33.80 -8.17
CA GLY A 1031 38.57 -33.17 -9.40
C GLY A 1031 39.43 -33.48 -10.61
N ASN A 1032 38.85 -33.30 -11.80
CA ASN A 1032 39.48 -33.53 -13.09
C ASN A 1032 39.15 -32.40 -14.08
N THR A 1033 40.12 -32.11 -14.95
CA THR A 1033 40.00 -31.13 -16.04
C THR A 1033 39.18 -31.72 -17.18
N ILE A 1034 38.15 -31.01 -17.63
CA ILE A 1034 37.37 -31.37 -18.82
C ILE A 1034 38.15 -30.91 -20.06
N THR A 1035 38.34 -31.80 -21.02
CA THR A 1035 39.15 -31.60 -22.23
C THR A 1035 38.33 -31.99 -23.48
N THR A 1036 38.87 -31.73 -24.68
CA THR A 1036 38.25 -32.13 -25.96
C THR A 1036 38.01 -33.63 -26.09
N ASP A 1037 38.74 -34.46 -25.33
CA ASP A 1037 38.53 -35.91 -25.28
C ASP A 1037 37.17 -36.27 -24.62
N PHE A 1038 36.55 -35.32 -23.90
CA PHE A 1038 35.25 -35.47 -23.22
C PHE A 1038 34.18 -34.49 -23.74
N LEU A 1039 34.54 -33.24 -24.04
CA LEU A 1039 33.60 -32.20 -24.50
C LEU A 1039 34.23 -31.33 -25.59
N GLU A 1040 33.67 -31.37 -26.80
CA GLU A 1040 34.12 -30.58 -27.95
C GLU A 1040 32.94 -30.26 -28.88
N VAL A 1041 32.85 -28.98 -29.26
CA VAL A 1041 31.98 -28.45 -30.31
C VAL A 1041 32.87 -27.73 -31.32
N GLN A 1042 32.54 -27.85 -32.60
CA GLN A 1042 33.23 -27.18 -33.71
C GLN A 1042 32.21 -26.50 -34.62
N ASP A 1043 32.62 -25.40 -35.25
CA ASP A 1043 31.91 -24.78 -36.37
C ASP A 1043 32.87 -24.51 -37.54
N ASP A 1044 32.32 -24.35 -38.76
CA ASP A 1044 33.07 -24.06 -39.99
C ASP A 1044 33.29 -22.55 -40.23
N VAL A 1045 32.61 -21.69 -39.46
CA VAL A 1045 32.60 -20.21 -39.54
C VAL A 1045 33.16 -19.58 -38.26
N SER A 1046 32.58 -19.88 -37.10
CA SER A 1046 32.91 -19.26 -35.80
C SER A 1046 34.22 -19.79 -35.20
N ALA A 1047 34.95 -18.99 -34.42
CA ALA A 1047 36.18 -19.46 -33.78
C ALA A 1047 35.92 -20.09 -32.40
N PRO A 1048 36.85 -20.90 -31.85
CA PRO A 1048 36.67 -21.53 -30.54
C PRO A 1048 36.52 -20.55 -29.37
N GLU A 1049 36.97 -19.30 -29.51
CA GLU A 1049 36.72 -18.24 -28.52
C GLU A 1049 35.28 -17.73 -28.52
N ASP A 1050 34.54 -17.93 -29.61
CA ASP A 1050 33.20 -17.37 -29.85
C ASP A 1050 32.08 -18.38 -29.53
N LEU A 1051 32.39 -19.68 -29.62
CA LEU A 1051 31.52 -20.79 -29.20
C LEU A 1051 31.35 -20.82 -27.67
N LYS A 1052 30.19 -20.37 -27.17
CA LYS A 1052 29.86 -20.21 -25.74
C LYS A 1052 28.94 -21.32 -25.25
N TYR A 1053 29.38 -22.02 -24.21
CA TYR A 1053 28.62 -23.02 -23.45
C TYR A 1053 27.96 -22.35 -22.25
N ILE A 1054 26.64 -22.17 -22.28
CA ILE A 1054 25.86 -21.51 -21.21
C ILE A 1054 25.30 -22.58 -20.27
N LEU A 1055 25.50 -22.41 -18.95
CA LEU A 1055 25.04 -23.37 -17.93
C LEU A 1055 23.57 -23.18 -17.59
N ILE A 1056 22.78 -24.24 -17.78
CA ILE A 1056 21.35 -24.29 -17.46
C ILE A 1056 21.12 -24.88 -16.05
N SER A 1057 21.99 -25.79 -15.63
CA SER A 1057 22.09 -26.26 -14.24
C SER A 1057 23.54 -26.38 -13.82
N THR A 1058 23.78 -26.54 -12.52
CA THR A 1058 25.10 -26.83 -11.93
C THR A 1058 25.11 -28.23 -11.32
N PRO A 1059 26.29 -28.84 -11.11
CA PRO A 1059 26.36 -30.16 -10.49
C PRO A 1059 25.78 -30.18 -9.08
N ALA A 1060 25.14 -31.28 -8.70
CA ALA A 1060 24.45 -31.40 -7.42
C ALA A 1060 25.38 -31.84 -6.28
N ASN A 1061 26.48 -32.51 -6.60
CA ASN A 1061 27.44 -33.09 -5.63
C ASN A 1061 28.87 -32.59 -5.88
N GLY A 1062 29.02 -31.40 -6.49
CA GLY A 1062 30.31 -30.86 -6.86
C GLY A 1062 30.22 -29.46 -7.46
N GLN A 1063 31.36 -28.93 -7.89
CA GLN A 1063 31.48 -27.58 -8.43
C GLN A 1063 32.31 -27.55 -9.71
N LEU A 1064 31.80 -26.87 -10.73
CA LEU A 1064 32.50 -26.58 -11.97
C LEU A 1064 33.28 -25.26 -11.86
N PHE A 1065 34.52 -25.22 -12.36
CA PHE A 1065 35.43 -24.08 -12.28
C PHE A 1065 36.01 -23.69 -13.65
N ARG A 1066 35.99 -22.39 -13.96
CA ARG A 1066 36.65 -21.74 -15.12
C ARG A 1066 37.85 -20.93 -14.61
N ASN A 1067 39.07 -21.30 -14.99
CA ASN A 1067 40.32 -20.71 -14.48
C ASN A 1067 40.43 -20.70 -12.92
N GLY A 1068 39.77 -21.65 -12.24
CA GLY A 1068 39.70 -21.69 -10.77
C GLY A 1068 38.64 -20.76 -10.14
N VAL A 1069 37.81 -20.07 -10.94
CA VAL A 1069 36.61 -19.36 -10.48
C VAL A 1069 35.41 -20.31 -10.62
N ALA A 1070 34.62 -20.47 -9.56
CA ALA A 1070 33.39 -21.27 -9.59
C ALA A 1070 32.36 -20.68 -10.57
N LEU A 1071 31.58 -21.54 -11.22
CA LEU A 1071 30.50 -21.15 -12.13
C LEU A 1071 29.13 -21.41 -11.52
N GLY A 1072 28.17 -20.50 -11.74
CA GLY A 1072 26.76 -20.65 -11.40
C GLY A 1072 25.88 -21.03 -12.62
N VAL A 1073 24.55 -21.00 -12.43
CA VAL A 1073 23.58 -21.03 -13.54
C VAL A 1073 23.61 -19.67 -14.27
N GLY A 1074 23.53 -19.68 -15.60
CA GLY A 1074 23.68 -18.48 -16.46
C GLY A 1074 25.14 -18.06 -16.70
N ASP A 1075 26.10 -18.60 -15.96
CA ASP A 1075 27.52 -18.47 -16.27
C ASP A 1075 27.88 -19.29 -17.52
N PHE A 1076 28.92 -18.87 -18.25
CA PHE A 1076 29.36 -19.57 -19.47
C PHE A 1076 30.87 -19.87 -19.50
N PHE A 1077 31.24 -20.88 -20.27
CA PHE A 1077 32.63 -21.10 -20.71
C PHE A 1077 32.68 -21.21 -22.24
N THR A 1078 33.86 -21.28 -22.85
CA THR A 1078 34.00 -21.35 -24.31
C THR A 1078 34.74 -22.60 -24.76
N GLN A 1079 34.63 -22.98 -26.03
CA GLN A 1079 35.47 -24.07 -26.58
C GLN A 1079 36.96 -23.79 -26.36
N GLN A 1080 37.38 -22.52 -26.46
CA GLN A 1080 38.75 -22.09 -26.18
C GLN A 1080 39.13 -22.20 -24.69
N THR A 1081 38.16 -22.21 -23.77
CA THR A 1081 38.40 -22.53 -22.35
C THR A 1081 38.77 -24.01 -22.17
N ILE A 1082 38.09 -24.92 -22.87
CA ILE A 1082 38.39 -26.36 -22.90
C ILE A 1082 39.75 -26.60 -23.59
N ASN A 1083 39.98 -25.99 -24.77
CA ASN A 1083 41.23 -26.09 -25.52
C ASN A 1083 42.46 -25.58 -24.73
N ALA A 1084 42.25 -24.68 -23.77
CA ALA A 1084 43.25 -24.15 -22.87
C ALA A 1084 43.35 -24.91 -21.53
N PHE A 1085 42.64 -26.03 -21.37
CA PHE A 1085 42.64 -26.89 -20.16
C PHE A 1085 42.18 -26.16 -18.88
N ASN A 1086 41.33 -25.14 -19.02
CA ASN A 1086 40.95 -24.24 -17.94
C ASN A 1086 39.55 -24.51 -17.34
N LEU A 1087 38.86 -25.57 -17.79
CA LEU A 1087 37.59 -26.05 -17.23
C LEU A 1087 37.85 -27.27 -16.34
N THR A 1088 37.43 -27.25 -15.08
CA THR A 1088 37.69 -28.34 -14.11
C THR A 1088 36.50 -28.53 -13.20
N TYR A 1089 36.07 -29.78 -13.02
CA TYR A 1089 35.06 -30.17 -12.04
C TYR A 1089 35.72 -30.74 -10.78
N VAL A 1090 35.12 -30.52 -9.61
CA VAL A 1090 35.53 -31.08 -8.32
C VAL A 1090 34.30 -31.63 -7.59
N HIS A 1091 34.34 -32.91 -7.21
CA HIS A 1091 33.31 -33.57 -6.37
C HIS A 1091 33.48 -33.17 -4.90
N ASP A 1092 32.38 -33.04 -4.16
CA ASP A 1092 32.38 -32.53 -2.78
C ASP A 1092 32.85 -33.56 -1.73
N GLY A 1093 32.76 -34.86 -2.04
CA GLY A 1093 33.07 -35.96 -1.13
C GLY A 1093 31.86 -36.62 -0.46
N SER A 1094 30.66 -36.39 -0.99
CA SER A 1094 29.43 -37.16 -0.71
C SER A 1094 29.54 -38.65 -1.09
N ASP A 1095 28.55 -39.44 -0.67
CA ASP A 1095 28.43 -40.87 -0.99
C ASP A 1095 27.49 -41.04 -2.21
N THR A 1096 27.97 -40.64 -3.39
CA THR A 1096 27.22 -40.64 -4.66
C THR A 1096 28.03 -41.25 -5.81
N ASP A 1097 27.37 -42.05 -6.67
CA ASP A 1097 28.00 -42.76 -7.80
C ASP A 1097 28.07 -41.90 -9.10
N ALA A 1098 27.32 -40.80 -9.18
CA ALA A 1098 27.21 -39.96 -10.37
C ALA A 1098 26.85 -38.50 -10.05
N ASP A 1099 27.24 -37.59 -10.92
CA ASP A 1099 26.89 -36.17 -10.92
C ASP A 1099 26.78 -35.65 -12.38
N GLY A 1100 26.40 -34.39 -12.59
CA GLY A 1100 26.34 -33.83 -13.94
C GLY A 1100 25.74 -32.43 -14.01
N PHE A 1101 25.87 -31.77 -15.15
CA PHE A 1101 25.30 -30.44 -15.38
C PHE A 1101 24.68 -30.34 -16.77
N THR A 1102 23.65 -29.51 -16.91
CA THR A 1102 23.05 -29.20 -18.21
C THR A 1102 23.56 -27.87 -18.77
N PHE A 1103 23.77 -27.83 -20.08
CA PHE A 1103 24.31 -26.69 -20.80
C PHE A 1103 23.72 -26.63 -22.21
N LEU A 1104 23.71 -25.46 -22.83
CA LEU A 1104 23.53 -25.32 -24.28
C LEU A 1104 24.74 -24.61 -24.89
N VAL A 1105 24.83 -24.55 -26.22
CA VAL A 1105 25.95 -23.87 -26.90
C VAL A 1105 25.43 -22.90 -27.95
N GLU A 1106 25.95 -21.68 -27.98
CA GLU A 1106 25.69 -20.67 -29.02
C GLU A 1106 26.99 -20.20 -29.70
N ASP A 1107 26.85 -19.64 -30.90
CA ASP A 1107 27.85 -18.80 -31.58
C ASP A 1107 27.36 -17.35 -31.73
N GLU A 1108 28.19 -16.49 -32.33
CA GLU A 1108 27.86 -15.07 -32.59
C GLU A 1108 27.10 -14.85 -33.92
N GLU A 1109 27.00 -15.88 -34.76
CA GLU A 1109 26.31 -15.86 -36.06
C GLU A 1109 24.81 -16.24 -35.99
N GLY A 1110 24.35 -16.76 -34.83
CA GLY A 1110 22.95 -17.12 -34.57
C GLY A 1110 22.70 -18.64 -34.48
N GLY A 1111 23.73 -19.46 -34.72
CA GLY A 1111 23.66 -20.90 -34.54
C GLY A 1111 23.66 -21.30 -33.06
N TRP A 1112 23.08 -22.47 -32.77
CA TRP A 1112 23.08 -23.04 -31.43
C TRP A 1112 22.85 -24.56 -31.41
N ILE A 1113 23.22 -25.18 -30.29
CA ILE A 1113 22.90 -26.56 -29.91
C ILE A 1113 21.99 -26.47 -28.67
N PRO A 1114 20.74 -26.99 -28.72
CA PRO A 1114 19.82 -27.08 -27.58
C PRO A 1114 20.37 -27.80 -26.35
N THR A 1115 19.65 -27.73 -25.23
CA THR A 1115 20.06 -28.25 -23.92
C THR A 1115 20.60 -29.69 -23.98
N GLN A 1116 21.87 -29.83 -23.60
CA GLN A 1116 22.59 -31.09 -23.45
C GLN A 1116 22.89 -31.35 -21.98
N THR A 1117 23.10 -32.62 -21.63
CA THR A 1117 23.62 -33.03 -20.32
C THR A 1117 25.08 -33.45 -20.45
N PHE A 1118 25.96 -32.92 -19.60
CA PHE A 1118 27.31 -33.46 -19.38
C PHE A 1118 27.28 -34.36 -18.14
N SER A 1119 27.64 -35.64 -18.31
CA SER A 1119 27.54 -36.66 -17.25
C SER A 1119 28.90 -36.98 -16.62
N ILE A 1120 28.92 -37.18 -15.30
CA ILE A 1120 30.12 -37.41 -14.51
C ILE A 1120 29.93 -38.71 -13.71
N GLU A 1121 30.86 -39.65 -13.83
CA GLU A 1121 30.89 -40.91 -13.09
C GLU A 1121 31.83 -40.77 -11.89
N ILE A 1122 31.36 -41.14 -10.69
CA ILE A 1122 32.13 -41.02 -9.45
C ILE A 1122 32.72 -42.39 -9.09
N ASP A 1123 34.01 -42.58 -9.36
CA ASP A 1123 34.72 -43.86 -9.18
C ASP A 1123 36.01 -43.67 -8.36
N GLU A 1124 36.14 -44.42 -7.25
CA GLU A 1124 37.37 -44.48 -6.43
C GLU A 1124 38.64 -44.83 -7.24
N ASN A 1125 38.48 -45.52 -8.38
CA ASN A 1125 39.56 -45.98 -9.25
C ASN A 1125 39.87 -45.01 -10.40
N ALA A 1126 39.10 -43.94 -10.59
CA ALA A 1126 39.30 -42.97 -11.66
C ALA A 1126 40.66 -42.26 -11.53
N THR A 1127 41.30 -42.01 -12.66
CA THR A 1127 42.63 -41.37 -12.67
C THR A 1127 42.51 -39.86 -12.49
N VAL A 1128 43.07 -39.34 -11.39
CA VAL A 1128 43.23 -37.90 -11.16
C VAL A 1128 44.25 -37.31 -12.14
N SER A 1129 43.90 -36.20 -12.79
CA SER A 1129 44.77 -35.50 -13.74
C SER A 1129 45.88 -34.75 -13.00
N THR A 1130 47.08 -35.36 -12.96
CA THR A 1130 48.31 -34.74 -12.42
C THR A 1130 49.37 -34.56 -13.52
N ALA A 1131 48.95 -34.37 -14.77
CA ALA A 1131 49.84 -34.38 -15.93
C ALA A 1131 50.37 -32.98 -16.29
N ASP A 1132 51.68 -32.78 -16.21
CA ASP A 1132 52.37 -31.73 -16.96
C ASP A 1132 52.07 -31.96 -18.46
N LEU A 1133 51.22 -31.12 -19.05
CA LEU A 1133 50.77 -31.27 -20.44
C LEU A 1133 51.95 -31.33 -21.40
N SER A 1134 51.98 -32.36 -22.26
CA SER A 1134 53.12 -32.56 -23.15
C SER A 1134 53.24 -31.40 -24.15
N LEU A 1135 54.49 -31.02 -24.45
CA LEU A 1135 54.81 -29.91 -25.37
C LEU A 1135 54.16 -30.08 -26.77
N GLU A 1136 53.75 -31.30 -27.13
CA GLU A 1136 53.06 -31.58 -28.38
C GLU A 1136 51.53 -31.32 -28.30
N GLN A 1137 50.88 -31.62 -27.19
CA GLN A 1137 49.44 -31.37 -27.00
C GLN A 1137 49.13 -29.87 -26.95
N THR A 1138 50.05 -29.04 -26.44
CA THR A 1138 49.81 -27.60 -26.24
C THR A 1138 50.19 -26.70 -27.43
N ILE A 1139 50.28 -27.23 -28.67
CA ILE A 1139 50.62 -26.48 -29.88
C ILE A 1139 49.65 -26.79 -31.04
N GLN A 1140 48.76 -25.83 -31.33
CA GLN A 1140 47.82 -25.84 -32.44
C GLN A 1140 48.22 -24.87 -33.56
N VAL A 1141 47.72 -25.07 -34.78
CA VAL A 1141 48.06 -24.27 -35.98
C VAL A 1141 46.83 -24.11 -36.87
N PHE A 1142 46.29 -22.90 -36.98
CA PHE A 1142 45.04 -22.60 -37.70
C PHE A 1142 45.08 -21.22 -38.39
N PRO A 1143 44.30 -20.98 -39.47
CA PRO A 1143 43.66 -22.00 -40.32
C PRO A 1143 44.71 -22.84 -41.06
N ASN A 1144 44.40 -24.09 -41.35
CA ASN A 1144 45.33 -25.03 -41.99
C ASN A 1144 44.55 -26.00 -42.91
N PRO A 1145 44.33 -25.66 -44.19
CA PRO A 1145 45.20 -24.82 -45.01
C PRO A 1145 45.07 -23.31 -44.80
N ALA A 1146 46.20 -22.61 -44.79
CA ALA A 1146 46.29 -21.16 -44.73
C ALA A 1146 46.31 -20.54 -46.14
N ARG A 1147 45.84 -19.30 -46.27
CA ARG A 1147 46.00 -18.49 -47.50
C ARG A 1147 47.10 -17.44 -47.31
N ASP A 1148 46.81 -16.40 -46.52
CA ASP A 1148 47.73 -15.27 -46.36
C ASP A 1148 48.51 -15.27 -45.04
N GLU A 1149 47.86 -15.67 -43.95
CA GLU A 1149 48.42 -15.72 -42.59
C GLU A 1149 48.01 -17.03 -41.90
N VAL A 1150 48.77 -17.44 -40.88
CA VAL A 1150 48.45 -18.58 -40.00
C VAL A 1150 48.79 -18.24 -38.55
N GLN A 1151 47.91 -18.56 -37.62
CA GLN A 1151 48.14 -18.53 -36.18
C GLN A 1151 48.84 -19.81 -35.73
N VAL A 1152 49.81 -19.67 -34.83
CA VAL A 1152 50.40 -20.78 -34.06
C VAL A 1152 50.05 -20.51 -32.60
N SER A 1153 49.13 -21.30 -32.04
CA SER A 1153 48.60 -21.09 -30.69
C SER A 1153 49.28 -22.00 -29.67
N PHE A 1154 49.58 -21.41 -28.51
CA PHE A 1154 50.25 -22.06 -27.38
C PHE A 1154 49.32 -22.06 -26.17
N GLY A 1155 48.79 -23.24 -25.83
CA GLY A 1155 47.83 -23.41 -24.72
C GLY A 1155 48.42 -23.22 -23.31
N GLN A 1156 49.74 -23.09 -23.20
CA GLN A 1156 50.44 -22.75 -21.95
C GLN A 1156 51.69 -21.91 -22.22
N LEU A 1157 52.15 -21.17 -21.21
CA LEU A 1157 53.35 -20.32 -21.30
C LEU A 1157 54.63 -21.15 -21.41
N LEU A 1158 55.22 -21.19 -22.61
CA LEU A 1158 56.50 -21.84 -22.86
C LEU A 1158 57.66 -20.99 -22.32
N GLN A 1159 58.12 -21.32 -21.10
CA GLN A 1159 59.21 -20.59 -20.45
C GLN A 1159 60.56 -20.79 -21.16
N GLY A 1160 61.32 -19.69 -21.28
CA GLY A 1160 62.63 -19.65 -21.92
C GLY A 1160 62.56 -19.32 -23.42
N ARG A 1161 63.68 -19.54 -24.13
CA ARG A 1161 63.77 -19.26 -25.57
C ARG A 1161 63.11 -20.35 -26.40
N ALA A 1162 62.28 -19.91 -27.34
CA ALA A 1162 61.70 -20.73 -28.37
C ALA A 1162 62.03 -20.19 -29.78
N THR A 1163 62.02 -21.10 -30.76
CA THR A 1163 62.26 -20.77 -32.18
C THR A 1163 61.21 -21.44 -33.04
N LEU A 1164 60.41 -20.65 -33.75
CA LEU A 1164 59.52 -21.11 -34.80
C LEU A 1164 60.30 -21.09 -36.12
N GLU A 1165 60.41 -22.24 -36.78
CA GLU A 1165 61.05 -22.39 -38.09
C GLU A 1165 60.03 -22.94 -39.10
N LEU A 1166 59.75 -22.20 -40.18
CA LEU A 1166 59.00 -22.74 -41.31
C LEU A 1166 59.97 -23.26 -42.37
N ARG A 1167 59.84 -24.55 -42.71
CA ARG A 1167 60.74 -25.26 -43.62
C ARG A 1167 59.99 -25.90 -44.79
N SER A 1168 60.65 -26.05 -45.94
CA SER A 1168 60.12 -26.86 -47.04
C SER A 1168 60.19 -28.35 -46.72
N LEU A 1169 59.47 -29.19 -47.47
CA LEU A 1169 59.57 -30.66 -47.39
C LEU A 1169 60.98 -31.22 -47.65
N GLN A 1170 61.90 -30.42 -48.22
CA GLN A 1170 63.31 -30.76 -48.42
C GLN A 1170 64.21 -30.25 -47.27
N GLY A 1171 63.63 -29.74 -46.18
CA GLY A 1171 64.32 -29.26 -44.98
C GLY A 1171 64.89 -27.84 -45.07
N ALA A 1172 64.79 -27.18 -46.23
CA ALA A 1172 65.27 -25.81 -46.42
C ALA A 1172 64.49 -24.83 -45.52
N LEU A 1173 65.20 -23.98 -44.78
CA LEU A 1173 64.61 -22.95 -43.93
C LEU A 1173 64.08 -21.79 -44.78
N LEU A 1174 62.83 -21.40 -44.56
CA LEU A 1174 62.13 -20.34 -45.32
C LEU A 1174 61.83 -19.13 -44.43
N MET A 1175 61.47 -19.37 -43.17
CA MET A 1175 61.26 -18.34 -42.15
C MET A 1175 61.74 -18.84 -40.79
N GLN A 1176 62.32 -17.96 -39.98
CA GLN A 1176 62.67 -18.21 -38.58
C GLN A 1176 62.22 -17.01 -37.73
N LYS A 1177 61.60 -17.27 -36.58
CA LYS A 1177 61.18 -16.28 -35.59
C LYS A 1177 61.61 -16.79 -34.21
N GLU A 1178 62.46 -16.05 -33.51
CA GLU A 1178 62.82 -16.31 -32.11
C GLU A 1178 61.99 -15.42 -31.18
N ALA A 1179 61.59 -15.99 -30.04
CA ALA A 1179 60.94 -15.27 -28.96
C ALA A 1179 61.26 -15.96 -27.62
N ASP A 1180 61.25 -15.18 -26.54
CA ASP A 1180 61.43 -15.68 -25.18
C ASP A 1180 60.07 -15.57 -24.45
N GLY A 1181 59.51 -16.69 -23.95
CA GLY A 1181 58.19 -16.72 -23.29
C GLY A 1181 56.98 -16.67 -24.23
N LEU A 1182 56.76 -17.72 -25.04
CA LEU A 1182 55.58 -17.81 -25.94
C LEU A 1182 54.32 -18.22 -25.18
N THR A 1183 53.19 -17.58 -25.45
CA THR A 1183 51.86 -17.95 -24.93
C THR A 1183 50.76 -17.36 -25.83
N GLY A 1184 49.62 -18.06 -25.98
CA GLY A 1184 48.53 -17.62 -26.85
C GLY A 1184 48.86 -17.71 -28.35
N ALA A 1185 48.11 -17.00 -29.19
CA ALA A 1185 48.22 -17.04 -30.64
C ALA A 1185 49.36 -16.17 -31.19
N HIS A 1186 50.17 -16.73 -32.08
CA HIS A 1186 51.26 -16.02 -32.76
C HIS A 1186 51.23 -16.18 -34.27
N THR A 1187 50.98 -15.07 -34.95
CA THR A 1187 50.78 -15.03 -36.40
C THR A 1187 52.10 -15.14 -37.19
N LEU A 1188 52.03 -15.87 -38.30
CA LEU A 1188 53.07 -16.01 -39.33
C LEU A 1188 52.47 -15.68 -40.71
N ARG A 1189 53.10 -14.75 -41.45
CA ARG A 1189 52.67 -14.37 -42.81
C ARG A 1189 53.19 -15.36 -43.84
N VAL A 1190 52.29 -16.02 -44.57
CA VAL A 1190 52.61 -17.06 -45.55
C VAL A 1190 52.26 -16.70 -47.00
N SER A 1191 51.55 -15.58 -47.23
CA SER A 1191 51.17 -15.04 -48.55
C SER A 1191 52.32 -14.85 -49.57
N SER A 1192 53.58 -14.82 -49.12
CA SER A 1192 54.76 -14.74 -49.99
C SER A 1192 55.36 -16.10 -50.39
N LEU A 1193 54.78 -17.21 -49.91
CA LEU A 1193 55.21 -18.57 -50.21
C LEU A 1193 54.39 -19.17 -51.36
N PRO A 1194 54.99 -20.00 -52.23
CA PRO A 1194 54.25 -20.77 -53.22
C PRO A 1194 53.20 -21.70 -52.59
N LYS A 1195 52.10 -21.94 -53.30
CA LYS A 1195 51.07 -22.92 -52.92
C LYS A 1195 51.72 -24.30 -52.75
N GLY A 1196 51.56 -24.94 -51.58
CA GLY A 1196 52.32 -26.14 -51.22
C GLY A 1196 52.22 -26.57 -49.77
N ILE A 1197 53.00 -27.60 -49.40
CA ILE A 1197 53.08 -28.16 -48.04
C ILE A 1197 54.43 -27.80 -47.42
N TYR A 1198 54.38 -27.39 -46.16
CA TYR A 1198 55.49 -26.92 -45.34
C TYR A 1198 55.51 -27.62 -43.98
N LEU A 1199 56.66 -27.56 -43.30
CA LEU A 1199 56.85 -28.09 -41.95
C LEU A 1199 57.18 -26.92 -41.02
N LEU A 1200 56.28 -26.61 -40.10
CA LEU A 1200 56.53 -25.70 -39.00
C LEU A 1200 57.19 -26.49 -37.86
N GLN A 1201 58.41 -26.15 -37.49
CA GLN A 1201 59.08 -26.72 -36.32
C GLN A 1201 59.09 -25.68 -35.20
N VAL A 1202 58.61 -26.06 -34.01
CA VAL A 1202 58.77 -25.26 -32.79
C VAL A 1202 59.86 -25.93 -31.95
N ARG A 1203 60.98 -25.22 -31.77
CA ARG A 1203 62.13 -25.66 -30.97
C ARG A 1203 62.13 -24.94 -29.63
N THR A 1204 62.32 -25.67 -28.54
CA THR A 1204 62.42 -25.12 -27.17
C THR A 1204 63.54 -25.82 -26.40
N ALA A 1205 63.80 -25.40 -25.16
CA ALA A 1205 64.71 -26.15 -24.28
C ALA A 1205 64.17 -27.55 -23.90
N ALA A 1206 62.85 -27.78 -23.99
CA ALA A 1206 62.20 -29.04 -23.64
C ALA A 1206 62.11 -30.04 -24.82
N GLY A 1207 62.16 -29.56 -26.08
CA GLY A 1207 62.07 -30.45 -27.24
C GLY A 1207 61.98 -29.76 -28.60
N THR A 1208 61.52 -30.49 -29.60
CA THR A 1208 61.21 -29.95 -30.93
C THR A 1208 59.97 -30.63 -31.49
N VAL A 1209 58.85 -29.90 -31.53
CA VAL A 1209 57.58 -30.35 -32.12
C VAL A 1209 57.56 -29.94 -33.60
N THR A 1210 56.94 -30.75 -34.45
CA THR A 1210 56.75 -30.41 -35.87
C THR A 1210 55.29 -30.55 -36.27
N ARG A 1211 54.74 -29.52 -36.91
CA ARG A 1211 53.38 -29.45 -37.44
C ARG A 1211 53.44 -29.31 -38.96
N ARG A 1212 52.53 -29.98 -39.67
CA ARG A 1212 52.36 -29.85 -41.12
C ARG A 1212 51.48 -28.63 -41.40
N LEU A 1213 51.96 -27.72 -42.24
CA LEU A 1213 51.18 -26.58 -42.74
C LEU A 1213 50.93 -26.75 -44.24
N ALA A 1214 49.71 -26.48 -44.70
CA ALA A 1214 49.40 -26.29 -46.11
C ALA A 1214 49.16 -24.79 -46.39
N VAL A 1215 49.72 -24.28 -47.50
CA VAL A 1215 49.47 -22.93 -48.02
C VAL A 1215 48.78 -23.08 -49.39
N GLN A 1216 47.63 -22.43 -49.55
CA GLN A 1216 46.65 -22.73 -50.61
C GLN A 1216 46.69 -21.79 -51.82
#